data_AF-U4L6Q6-F1
#
_entry.id   AF-U4L6Q6-F1
#
_cell.length_a   1.000
_cell.length_b   1.000
_cell.length_c   1.000
_cell.angle_alpha   90.00
_cell.angle_beta   90.00
_cell.angle_gamma   90.00
#
_symmetry.space_group_name_H-M   'P 1'
#
loop_
_entity.id
_entity.type
_entity.pdbx_description
1 polymer ?
#
loop_
_entity_poly.entity_id
_entity_poly.type
_entity_poly.pdbx_seq_one_letter_code
_entity_poly.pdbx_strand_id
1 'polypeptide(L)'
;MLSIEMMKEHIGSVPESMMQMSDNISTVISLISDLARSGAQIQRIHDGVENLEATLKDDELDKVLGWISSLDPQKRHQDIKAMRLGNTGMWFLERPEFQLWREGDNSTGNFNPVLACYGIPGAGKSVMCSLVIDHLSTSLKVNGNRTFVGYVYCDYRDEVQQTAVNMIGAILKQVLASHSNDIPRNIITELNDGRRKSGNLNFEKATEVLNQILPHFNSFYICIDALDECRDDPRMEFLRSISSLVECFKNSTRVFVTGRPHMKAKIQKSFSSVPYGITLEASVDDIRRYVCHKLEQDDNYDDMEDSFKSEIVESIVETADGMFLLPALQIQTVLEQTSISRRRAALRVMPKKLDDAFLVTIHRIRQQPAAQANQAMEVLKWIYLAKRQLTVIELRHALSVTDFSAKSFDQNNLPFEKTLIDCCYGLVIIDKETSSFRFVHKSLQDFLDKKYESGELFQAGHREIARVCLTYMKFKDSTIVGDPLDNYHDYCQTFRHLWSPYFNRRKSGAKNVDVFPHVQKLTFLKYAIHHWGEHARIQMDDDVILSALELFRFMKDPKCISRGFLSAATFQSSYMDLKSEMSSFTFEAEAICCGLHLAAHFNAVEIAKALLHQFNDIDINSTVLSNTPLIITARNGHEAMLRFLLEEKEINIEAKDQTGMTSLSHAAYHGHESTVRLLLEHSADVHTRDEDGRTPLSLASEGGHEGIVRILLEKGADAESVDEEGRTSLAWAAAQGHCTVVRLLFESGADIHKPEEGRNGQTPLMLAVQRFAEETVRFLLDNGADVNFADDVTGQTPLLLACSRQRQGGKSTVRLLLDRGANIDKMDRYGSTPLSKASVEGNVEIGRTLIEAGADIESKNEYGRTPLARAAYYDNYQFVCALIDAGADIESKDEDGRTPLSRTRSPKIVSILVEKGANINSTDKDGRTPLSHAVGGGKHRKPELVQTMIDKGSDVNLSDKNGRTPLSWIQQNDSPSETETVINLLLDNGATITSTDNDGRTPLSWAAASGHWTVARVLLEKGAEFNLRDNDGRTPLSWAAANGDEILARVLLEKCAEFNLRDDESIESKDEDGRTPLSWARSPKIVSILVEKGANINSTDKDGRTPLSHAVEFESKCEESPKLVQTMIEKGSDVNLSDKNGRTPLFWTCQDFNYNFRQIREIERVINILLDNGATITSTDNHGRTLLSWAAVNGHEYTARMLLDKGAEINLRDNEGKTPLGLVLSRLSEEESNKNYHRIRERLPKVEQLLRTRGGIV
;
A
#
# COMPACT_ATOMS: atom_id res chain seq x y z
N MET A 1 10.10 12.20 -61.84
CA MET A 1 10.32 13.63 -62.19
C MET A 1 11.39 13.77 -63.28
N LEU A 2 12.64 13.36 -63.05
CA LEU A 2 13.72 13.39 -64.06
C LEU A 2 13.38 12.65 -65.38
N SER A 3 12.65 11.53 -65.32
CA SER A 3 12.22 10.77 -66.51
C SER A 3 11.12 11.47 -67.33
N ILE A 4 10.38 12.41 -66.73
CA ILE A 4 9.25 13.14 -67.35
C ILE A 4 9.75 14.42 -68.02
N GLU A 5 10.77 15.08 -67.46
CA GLU A 5 11.45 16.22 -68.11
C GLU A 5 12.15 15.82 -69.40
N MET A 6 12.80 14.65 -69.43
CA MET A 6 13.44 14.13 -70.65
C MET A 6 12.45 13.80 -71.78
N MET A 7 11.18 13.50 -71.47
CA MET A 7 10.16 13.22 -72.49
C MET A 7 9.54 14.49 -73.10
N LYS A 8 9.64 15.66 -72.44
CA LYS A 8 9.03 16.91 -72.92
C LYS A 8 9.78 17.58 -74.08
N GLU A 9 11.08 17.28 -74.26
CA GLU A 9 11.86 17.88 -75.36
C GLU A 9 11.63 17.20 -76.72
N HIS A 10 10.98 16.04 -76.81
CA HIS A 10 10.97 15.23 -78.04
C HIS A 10 9.59 14.81 -78.57
N ILE A 11 8.48 15.26 -77.99
CA ILE A 11 7.13 14.90 -78.48
C ILE A 11 6.28 16.16 -78.65
N GLY A 12 5.99 16.51 -79.90
CA GLY A 12 4.99 17.49 -80.26
C GLY A 12 3.59 17.01 -79.91
N SER A 13 2.93 17.75 -79.01
CA SER A 13 1.58 17.57 -78.47
C SER A 13 1.36 16.32 -77.60
N VAL A 14 1.13 16.57 -76.30
CA VAL A 14 0.69 15.56 -75.32
C VAL A 14 -0.84 15.71 -75.13
N PRO A 15 -1.64 14.64 -75.24
CA PRO A 15 -3.09 14.68 -75.04
C PRO A 15 -3.49 15.08 -73.60
N GLU A 16 -4.60 15.83 -73.45
CA GLU A 16 -5.16 16.28 -72.16
C GLU A 16 -5.36 15.14 -71.12
N SER A 17 -5.61 13.91 -71.58
CA SER A 17 -5.76 12.74 -70.71
C SER A 17 -4.48 12.35 -69.96
N MET A 18 -3.29 12.66 -70.50
CA MET A 18 -2.02 12.42 -69.81
C MET A 18 -1.68 13.52 -68.80
N MET A 19 -2.17 14.75 -68.97
CA MET A 19 -2.02 15.81 -67.96
C MET A 19 -2.86 15.50 -66.71
N GLN A 20 -4.09 15.03 -66.87
CA GLN A 20 -4.93 14.58 -65.75
C GLN A 20 -4.31 13.38 -64.99
N MET A 21 -3.65 12.47 -65.71
CA MET A 21 -2.97 11.33 -65.08
C MET A 21 -1.73 11.76 -64.28
N SER A 22 -1.00 12.77 -64.75
CA SER A 22 0.12 13.39 -64.03
C SER A 22 -0.31 14.08 -62.72
N ASP A 23 -1.46 14.77 -62.74
CA ASP A 23 -2.01 15.42 -61.54
C ASP A 23 -2.50 14.38 -60.52
N ASN A 24 -3.18 13.33 -60.97
CA ASN A 24 -3.62 12.23 -60.11
C ASN A 24 -2.42 11.47 -59.49
N ILE A 25 -1.36 11.24 -60.26
CA ILE A 25 -0.12 10.62 -59.75
C ILE A 25 0.59 11.54 -58.76
N SER A 26 0.63 12.85 -59.00
CA SER A 26 1.21 13.81 -58.05
C SER A 26 0.43 13.87 -56.74
N THR A 27 -0.90 13.78 -56.81
CA THR A 27 -1.79 13.75 -55.64
C THR A 27 -1.64 12.45 -54.86
N VAL A 28 -1.51 11.30 -55.55
CA VAL A 28 -1.23 10.00 -54.93
C VAL A 28 0.18 9.97 -54.32
N ILE A 29 1.18 10.57 -54.95
CA ILE A 29 2.53 10.70 -54.38
C ILE A 29 2.53 11.63 -53.15
N SER A 30 1.73 12.72 -53.15
CA SER A 30 1.59 13.56 -51.96
C SER A 30 0.88 12.80 -50.84
N LEU A 31 -0.19 12.06 -51.14
CA LEU A 31 -0.89 11.21 -50.18
C LEU A 31 -0.02 10.07 -49.65
N ILE A 32 0.82 9.46 -50.48
CA ILE A 32 1.81 8.44 -50.05
C ILE A 32 2.92 9.10 -49.21
N SER A 33 3.33 10.33 -49.54
CA SER A 33 4.32 11.07 -48.75
C SER A 33 3.76 11.52 -47.40
N ASP A 34 2.47 11.86 -47.34
CA ASP A 34 1.73 12.20 -46.13
C ASP A 34 1.41 10.93 -45.32
N LEU A 35 1.13 9.78 -45.96
CA LEU A 35 1.05 8.47 -45.32
C LEU A 35 2.42 7.99 -44.79
N ALA A 36 3.50 8.30 -45.49
CA ALA A 36 4.86 7.98 -45.04
C ALA A 36 5.28 8.90 -43.89
N ARG A 37 4.85 10.17 -43.87
CA ARG A 37 4.99 11.07 -42.72
C ARG A 37 4.16 10.62 -41.53
N SER A 38 2.91 10.20 -41.76
CA SER A 38 2.04 9.70 -40.69
C SER A 38 2.54 8.36 -40.18
N GLY A 39 3.05 7.47 -41.04
CA GLY A 39 3.74 6.25 -40.66
C GLY A 39 5.03 6.51 -39.86
N ALA A 40 5.83 7.50 -40.25
CA ALA A 40 7.01 7.93 -39.48
C ALA A 40 6.63 8.63 -38.16
N GLN A 41 5.50 9.34 -38.10
CA GLN A 41 4.95 9.88 -36.85
C GLN A 41 4.38 8.79 -35.96
N ILE A 42 3.70 7.78 -36.50
CA ILE A 42 3.22 6.60 -35.78
C ILE A 42 4.41 5.80 -35.27
N GLN A 43 5.48 5.64 -36.06
CA GLN A 43 6.71 5.02 -35.59
C GLN A 43 7.37 5.84 -34.48
N ARG A 44 7.45 7.18 -34.60
CA ARG A 44 7.95 8.04 -33.51
C ARG A 44 7.05 8.05 -32.27
N ILE A 45 5.75 7.89 -32.43
CA ILE A 45 4.80 7.74 -31.33
C ILE A 45 4.92 6.34 -30.73
N HIS A 46 5.13 5.30 -31.53
CA HIS A 46 5.41 3.94 -31.07
C HIS A 46 6.74 3.88 -30.32
N ASP A 47 7.82 4.40 -30.90
CA ASP A 47 9.13 4.55 -30.26
C ASP A 47 9.06 5.50 -29.05
N GLY A 48 8.15 6.49 -29.08
CA GLY A 48 7.87 7.41 -27.97
C GLY A 48 7.07 6.76 -26.85
N VAL A 49 6.14 5.86 -27.17
CA VAL A 49 5.34 5.06 -26.25
C VAL A 49 6.16 3.91 -25.69
N GLU A 50 7.02 3.26 -26.48
CA GLU A 50 8.01 2.29 -26.01
C GLU A 50 9.04 2.96 -25.10
N ASN A 51 9.50 4.18 -25.44
CA ASN A 51 10.34 4.97 -24.53
C ASN A 51 9.58 5.39 -23.28
N LEU A 52 8.31 5.81 -23.36
CA LEU A 52 7.48 6.14 -22.20
C LEU A 52 7.19 4.91 -21.34
N GLU A 53 6.94 3.75 -21.94
CA GLU A 53 6.77 2.48 -21.23
C GLU A 53 8.08 2.00 -20.61
N ALA A 54 9.23 2.16 -21.28
CA ALA A 54 10.54 1.89 -20.71
C ALA A 54 10.82 2.85 -19.54
N THR A 55 10.52 4.13 -19.70
CA THR A 55 10.68 5.15 -18.65
C THR A 55 9.74 4.92 -17.46
N LEU A 56 8.51 4.46 -17.70
CA LEU A 56 7.54 4.07 -16.67
C LEU A 56 7.94 2.74 -15.98
N LYS A 57 8.52 1.79 -16.72
CA LYS A 57 9.08 0.54 -16.18
C LYS A 57 10.31 0.82 -15.31
N ASP A 58 11.18 1.73 -15.73
CA ASP A 58 12.36 2.16 -14.97
C ASP A 58 11.96 2.93 -13.71
N ASP A 59 10.97 3.84 -13.77
CA ASP A 59 10.49 4.60 -12.60
C ASP A 59 9.81 3.70 -11.55
N GLU A 60 9.07 2.66 -11.95
CA GLU A 60 8.52 1.68 -11.00
C GLU A 60 9.58 0.71 -10.46
N LEU A 61 10.54 0.29 -11.29
CA LEU A 61 11.66 -0.55 -10.84
C LEU A 61 12.55 0.21 -9.85
N ASP A 62 12.88 1.47 -10.11
CA ASP A 62 13.67 2.32 -9.21
C ASP A 62 12.99 2.50 -7.85
N LYS A 63 11.66 2.68 -7.83
CA LYS A 63 10.88 2.71 -6.59
C LYS A 63 10.94 1.39 -5.82
N VAL A 64 10.95 0.24 -6.52
CA VAL A 64 11.13 -1.08 -5.89
C VAL A 64 12.56 -1.24 -5.36
N LEU A 65 13.57 -0.89 -6.16
CA LEU A 65 14.98 -1.00 -5.79
C LEU A 65 15.32 -0.14 -4.57
N GLY A 66 14.76 1.08 -4.47
CA GLY A 66 14.90 1.94 -3.29
C GLY A 66 14.13 1.45 -2.05
N TRP A 67 13.03 0.71 -2.26
CA TRP A 67 12.27 0.10 -1.16
C TRP A 67 12.96 -1.13 -0.57
N ILE A 68 13.58 -1.96 -1.42
CA ILE A 68 14.24 -3.24 -1.05
C ILE A 68 15.42 -3.02 -0.10
N SER A 69 16.29 -2.05 -0.39
CA SER A 69 17.44 -1.74 0.46
C SER A 69 17.89 -0.31 0.25
N SER A 70 18.19 0.34 1.38
CA SER A 70 18.84 1.66 1.43
C SER A 70 20.33 1.61 1.12
N LEU A 71 20.96 0.43 1.12
CA LEU A 71 22.38 0.29 0.82
C LEU A 71 22.63 0.43 -0.70
N ASP A 72 23.74 1.07 -1.05
CA ASP A 72 24.27 1.16 -2.42
C ASP A 72 25.75 0.74 -2.50
N PRO A 73 26.03 -0.58 -2.60
CA PRO A 73 27.40 -1.09 -2.70
C PRO A 73 28.14 -0.61 -3.97
N GLN A 74 27.41 -0.27 -5.04
CA GLN A 74 27.99 0.05 -6.35
C GLN A 74 28.85 1.31 -6.29
N LYS A 75 28.40 2.32 -5.54
CA LYS A 75 29.16 3.55 -5.36
C LYS A 75 30.44 3.32 -4.56
N ARG A 76 30.36 2.58 -3.45
CA ARG A 76 31.55 2.27 -2.65
C ARG A 76 32.57 1.46 -3.45
N HIS A 77 32.09 0.56 -4.31
CA HIS A 77 32.95 -0.14 -5.26
C HIS A 77 33.66 0.84 -6.22
N GLN A 78 32.94 1.81 -6.78
CA GLN A 78 33.52 2.84 -7.67
C GLN A 78 34.55 3.72 -6.95
N ASP A 79 34.28 4.14 -5.71
CA ASP A 79 35.23 4.94 -4.92
C ASP A 79 36.54 4.18 -4.67
N ILE A 80 36.45 2.92 -4.24
CA ILE A 80 37.63 2.08 -4.02
C ILE A 80 38.38 1.82 -5.33
N LYS A 81 37.64 1.58 -6.41
CA LYS A 81 38.21 1.39 -7.74
C LYS A 81 38.95 2.63 -8.24
N ALA A 82 38.42 3.83 -8.00
CA ALA A 82 39.07 5.09 -8.33
C ALA A 82 40.37 5.31 -7.55
N MET A 83 40.45 4.79 -6.31
CA MET A 83 41.67 4.84 -5.49
C MET A 83 42.70 3.76 -5.86
N ARG A 84 42.30 2.69 -6.57
CA ARG A 84 43.17 1.57 -6.92
C ARG A 84 44.05 1.92 -8.13
N LEU A 85 45.36 1.95 -7.92
CA LEU A 85 46.34 2.08 -9.01
C LEU A 85 46.30 0.86 -9.94
N GLY A 86 46.45 1.07 -11.25
CA GLY A 86 46.41 0.00 -12.26
C GLY A 86 47.42 -1.12 -11.98
N ASN A 87 47.05 -2.36 -12.30
CA ASN A 87 47.84 -3.59 -12.08
C ASN A 87 48.15 -3.95 -10.62
N THR A 88 47.54 -3.27 -9.65
CA THR A 88 47.67 -3.61 -8.22
C THR A 88 46.90 -4.90 -7.90
N GLY A 89 47.53 -5.81 -7.14
CA GLY A 89 46.88 -7.02 -6.63
C GLY A 89 46.79 -8.21 -7.60
N MET A 90 47.37 -8.12 -8.81
CA MET A 90 47.27 -9.18 -9.83
C MET A 90 47.82 -10.54 -9.35
N TRP A 91 48.83 -10.52 -8.47
CA TRP A 91 49.37 -11.72 -7.82
C TRP A 91 48.30 -12.55 -7.09
N PHE A 92 47.24 -11.91 -6.58
CA PHE A 92 46.16 -12.60 -5.87
C PHE A 92 45.35 -13.47 -6.81
N LEU A 93 45.12 -13.00 -8.05
CA LEU A 93 44.36 -13.73 -9.05
C LEU A 93 45.12 -14.98 -9.52
N GLU A 94 46.44 -15.03 -9.38
CA GLU A 94 47.27 -16.18 -9.77
C GLU A 94 47.34 -17.28 -8.68
N ARG A 95 46.79 -17.04 -7.48
CA ARG A 95 46.82 -17.99 -6.37
C ARG A 95 46.04 -19.27 -6.69
N PRO A 96 46.60 -20.47 -6.43
CA PRO A 96 45.90 -21.73 -6.63
C PRO A 96 44.55 -21.80 -5.91
N GLU A 97 44.47 -21.28 -4.69
CA GLU A 97 43.25 -21.28 -3.88
C GLU A 97 42.13 -20.44 -4.53
N PHE A 98 42.48 -19.30 -5.13
CA PHE A 98 41.53 -18.46 -5.87
C PHE A 98 41.06 -19.13 -7.16
N GLN A 99 41.99 -19.72 -7.93
CA GLN A 99 41.67 -20.42 -9.17
C GLN A 99 40.74 -21.63 -8.92
N LEU A 100 41.05 -22.44 -7.90
CA LEU A 100 40.22 -23.58 -7.49
C LEU A 100 38.82 -23.15 -7.04
N TRP A 101 38.72 -22.09 -6.24
CA TRP A 101 37.44 -21.54 -5.81
C TRP A 101 36.61 -21.01 -7.00
N ARG A 102 37.25 -20.29 -7.93
CA ARG A 102 36.60 -19.73 -9.11
C ARG A 102 36.08 -20.81 -10.06
N GLU A 103 36.91 -21.78 -10.41
CA GLU A 103 36.62 -22.73 -11.49
C GLU A 103 35.66 -23.84 -11.03
N GLY A 104 35.76 -24.29 -9.77
CA GLY A 104 34.93 -25.37 -9.23
C GLY A 104 35.34 -26.74 -9.78
N ASP A 105 35.91 -27.60 -8.93
CA ASP A 105 36.31 -28.95 -9.33
C ASP A 105 35.16 -29.96 -9.11
N ASN A 106 34.48 -30.33 -10.20
CA ASN A 106 33.42 -31.35 -10.18
C ASN A 106 33.96 -32.79 -10.14
N SER A 107 35.27 -33.00 -10.21
CA SER A 107 35.86 -34.35 -10.39
C SER A 107 36.30 -35.03 -9.09
N THR A 108 36.52 -34.27 -8.00
CA THR A 108 37.12 -34.78 -6.76
C THR A 108 36.18 -34.82 -5.54
N GLY A 109 34.95 -34.29 -5.67
CA GLY A 109 33.96 -34.28 -4.58
C GLY A 109 34.31 -33.40 -3.38
N ASN A 110 35.40 -32.62 -3.44
CA ASN A 110 35.95 -31.84 -2.33
C ASN A 110 35.98 -30.32 -2.62
N PHE A 111 34.96 -29.81 -3.32
CA PHE A 111 34.83 -28.38 -3.61
C PHE A 111 34.37 -27.59 -2.37
N ASN A 112 35.05 -26.48 -2.09
CA ASN A 112 34.64 -25.53 -1.06
C ASN A 112 34.10 -24.23 -1.69
N PRO A 113 32.83 -23.90 -1.48
CA PRO A 113 32.19 -22.70 -2.04
C PRO A 113 32.65 -21.38 -1.39
N VAL A 114 33.37 -21.43 -0.26
CA VAL A 114 33.74 -20.23 0.51
C VAL A 114 35.25 -19.98 0.49
N LEU A 115 35.63 -18.78 0.04
CA LEU A 115 36.99 -18.25 0.09
C LEU A 115 37.04 -17.06 1.06
N ALA A 116 37.80 -17.18 2.14
CA ALA A 116 37.94 -16.17 3.17
C ALA A 116 39.36 -15.60 3.21
N CYS A 117 39.45 -14.28 3.16
CA CYS A 117 40.69 -13.52 3.15
C CYS A 117 40.85 -12.72 4.44
N TYR A 118 41.96 -12.93 5.15
CA TYR A 118 42.23 -12.29 6.43
C TYR A 118 43.44 -11.36 6.32
N GLY A 119 43.25 -10.07 6.59
CA GLY A 119 44.34 -9.10 6.51
C GLY A 119 44.38 -8.18 7.72
N ILE A 120 45.60 -7.79 8.11
CA ILE A 120 45.82 -6.76 9.12
C ILE A 120 45.19 -5.42 8.67
N PRO A 121 44.98 -4.46 9.59
CA PRO A 121 44.49 -3.14 9.21
C PRO A 121 45.42 -2.50 8.16
N GLY A 122 44.86 -1.88 7.12
CA GLY A 122 45.66 -1.29 6.04
C GLY A 122 46.27 -2.26 5.04
N ALA A 123 46.05 -3.59 5.12
CA ALA A 123 46.58 -4.57 4.17
C ALA A 123 45.99 -4.51 2.74
N GLY A 124 45.01 -3.63 2.46
CA GLY A 124 44.38 -3.51 1.15
C GLY A 124 43.20 -4.46 0.88
N LYS A 125 42.52 -4.95 1.93
CA LYS A 125 41.36 -5.88 1.84
C LYS A 125 40.28 -5.40 0.86
N SER A 126 39.82 -4.16 1.00
CA SER A 126 38.79 -3.58 0.14
C SER A 126 39.24 -3.42 -1.32
N VAL A 127 40.52 -3.10 -1.52
CA VAL A 127 41.14 -3.02 -2.84
C VAL A 127 41.17 -4.39 -3.51
N MET A 128 41.50 -5.44 -2.75
CA MET A 128 41.46 -6.83 -3.21
C MET A 128 40.04 -7.30 -3.53
N CYS A 129 39.06 -7.00 -2.68
CA CYS A 129 37.66 -7.31 -2.96
C CYS A 129 37.18 -6.64 -4.25
N SER A 130 37.51 -5.35 -4.43
CA SER A 130 37.24 -4.62 -5.67
C SER A 130 37.91 -5.27 -6.88
N LEU A 131 39.13 -5.81 -6.74
CA LEU A 131 39.84 -6.49 -7.83
C LEU A 131 39.14 -7.79 -8.23
N VAL A 132 38.74 -8.58 -7.23
CA VAL A 132 37.99 -9.83 -7.45
C VAL A 132 36.66 -9.55 -8.14
N ILE A 133 35.89 -8.56 -7.67
CA ILE A 133 34.60 -8.18 -8.28
C ILE A 133 34.79 -7.78 -9.75
N ASP A 134 35.77 -6.91 -10.05
CA ASP A 134 36.06 -6.48 -11.42
C ASP A 134 36.52 -7.63 -12.32
N HIS A 135 37.39 -8.50 -11.80
CA HIS A 135 37.90 -9.67 -12.53
C HIS A 135 36.77 -10.64 -12.86
N LEU A 136 35.93 -10.99 -11.89
CA LEU A 136 34.76 -11.86 -12.09
C LEU A 136 33.77 -11.22 -13.08
N SER A 137 33.47 -9.93 -12.91
CA SER A 137 32.53 -9.20 -13.78
C SER A 137 33.03 -9.07 -15.22
N THR A 138 34.34 -9.04 -15.45
CA THR A 138 34.92 -8.91 -16.80
C THR A 138 35.14 -10.27 -17.46
N SER A 139 35.71 -11.23 -16.73
CA SER A 139 36.05 -12.56 -17.27
C SER A 139 34.83 -13.44 -17.54
N LEU A 140 33.74 -13.28 -16.77
CA LEU A 140 32.55 -14.11 -16.87
C LEU A 140 31.49 -13.57 -17.86
N LYS A 141 31.64 -12.35 -18.37
CA LYS A 141 30.76 -11.75 -19.40
C LYS A 141 30.95 -12.35 -20.81
N VAL A 142 32.02 -13.10 -21.05
CA VAL A 142 32.47 -13.50 -22.39
C VAL A 142 31.79 -14.77 -22.91
N ASN A 143 31.18 -15.58 -22.04
CA ASN A 143 30.48 -16.80 -22.43
C ASN A 143 29.03 -16.68 -21.97
N GLY A 144 28.04 -16.98 -22.82
CA GLY A 144 26.58 -16.86 -22.57
C GLY A 144 25.99 -17.67 -21.39
N ASN A 145 26.77 -17.94 -20.34
CA ASN A 145 26.34 -18.46 -19.05
C ASN A 145 25.72 -17.33 -18.20
N ARG A 146 24.47 -17.53 -17.77
CA ARG A 146 23.78 -16.68 -16.79
C ARG A 146 24.54 -16.68 -15.46
N THR A 147 25.47 -15.75 -15.28
CA THR A 147 26.36 -15.67 -14.12
C THR A 147 26.17 -14.33 -13.43
N PHE A 148 25.88 -14.36 -12.12
CA PHE A 148 25.68 -13.15 -11.33
C PHE A 148 26.85 -12.90 -10.39
N VAL A 149 27.28 -11.64 -10.26
CA VAL A 149 28.27 -11.19 -9.27
C VAL A 149 27.62 -10.11 -8.42
N GLY A 150 27.25 -10.46 -7.19
CA GLY A 150 26.73 -9.54 -6.20
C GLY A 150 27.76 -9.24 -5.13
N TYR A 151 27.70 -8.05 -4.56
CA TYR A 151 28.66 -7.67 -3.53
C TYR A 151 28.09 -6.74 -2.46
N VAL A 152 28.68 -6.79 -1.27
CA VAL A 152 28.33 -5.97 -0.11
C VAL A 152 29.61 -5.44 0.51
N TYR A 153 29.64 -4.14 0.82
CA TYR A 153 30.76 -3.51 1.52
C TYR A 153 30.33 -3.12 2.93
N CYS A 154 30.83 -3.81 3.95
CA CYS A 154 30.55 -3.45 5.33
C CYS A 154 31.32 -2.17 5.72
N ASP A 155 30.63 -1.16 6.27
CA ASP A 155 31.18 0.08 6.85
C ASP A 155 30.84 0.11 8.34
N TYR A 156 31.85 0.34 9.18
CA TYR A 156 31.64 0.46 10.63
C TYR A 156 30.79 1.68 11.03
N ARG A 157 30.55 2.62 10.12
CA ARG A 157 29.76 3.84 10.39
C ARG A 157 28.28 3.68 10.05
N ASP A 158 27.94 2.72 9.20
CA ASP A 158 26.55 2.53 8.76
C ASP A 158 25.83 1.47 9.59
N GLU A 159 25.94 1.59 10.92
CA GLU A 159 25.40 0.60 11.86
C GLU A 159 23.87 0.52 11.80
N VAL A 160 23.22 1.61 11.41
CA VAL A 160 21.75 1.73 11.34
C VAL A 160 21.22 1.08 10.06
N GLN A 161 21.83 1.34 8.89
CA GLN A 161 21.33 0.76 7.64
C GLN A 161 21.83 -0.66 7.39
N GLN A 162 22.96 -1.08 7.98
CA GLN A 162 23.48 -2.45 7.84
C GLN A 162 22.76 -3.47 8.72
N THR A 163 21.45 -3.56 8.55
CA THR A 163 20.64 -4.68 9.03
C THR A 163 20.81 -5.89 8.11
N ALA A 164 20.52 -7.09 8.60
CA ALA A 164 20.62 -8.30 7.79
C ALA A 164 19.72 -8.23 6.54
N VAL A 165 18.52 -7.63 6.67
CA VAL A 165 17.59 -7.43 5.56
C VAL A 165 18.10 -6.48 4.51
N ASN A 166 18.73 -5.37 4.90
CA ASN A 166 19.28 -4.44 3.92
C ASN A 166 20.52 -5.01 3.23
N MET A 167 21.34 -5.83 3.91
CA MET A 167 22.49 -6.51 3.29
C MET A 167 22.06 -7.56 2.26
N ILE A 168 21.07 -8.41 2.57
CA ILE A 168 20.45 -9.32 1.58
C ILE A 168 19.74 -8.52 0.48
N GLY A 169 19.01 -7.48 0.86
CA GLY A 169 18.32 -6.57 -0.04
C GLY A 169 19.27 -5.88 -1.01
N ALA A 170 20.50 -5.56 -0.59
CA ALA A 170 21.52 -4.96 -1.47
C ALA A 170 21.95 -5.94 -2.57
N ILE A 171 22.06 -7.23 -2.26
CA ILE A 171 22.31 -8.29 -3.24
C ILE A 171 21.11 -8.41 -4.18
N LEU A 172 19.90 -8.49 -3.62
CA LEU A 172 18.66 -8.60 -4.39
C LEU A 172 18.48 -7.42 -5.37
N LYS A 173 18.74 -6.20 -4.89
CA LYS A 173 18.73 -4.96 -5.68
C LYS A 173 19.69 -5.04 -6.87
N GLN A 174 20.92 -5.54 -6.67
CA GLN A 174 21.90 -5.72 -7.74
C GLN A 174 21.46 -6.77 -8.76
N VAL A 175 20.88 -7.90 -8.33
CA VAL A 175 20.37 -8.93 -9.25
C VAL A 175 19.25 -8.35 -10.11
N LEU A 176 18.28 -7.67 -9.50
CA LEU A 176 17.14 -7.07 -10.19
C LEU A 176 17.56 -5.94 -11.14
N ALA A 177 18.51 -5.10 -10.75
CA ALA A 177 19.01 -4.02 -11.61
C ALA A 177 19.82 -4.55 -12.82
N SER A 178 20.59 -5.63 -12.63
CA SER A 178 21.53 -6.13 -13.64
C SER A 178 20.94 -7.19 -14.57
N HIS A 179 19.89 -7.90 -14.12
CA HIS A 179 19.32 -9.06 -14.82
C HIS A 179 17.78 -9.04 -14.83
N SER A 180 17.16 -7.86 -14.86
CA SER A 180 15.69 -7.69 -14.86
C SER A 180 14.98 -8.53 -15.93
N ASN A 181 15.62 -8.75 -17.08
CA ASN A 181 15.08 -9.53 -18.20
C ASN A 181 15.19 -11.06 -17.99
N ASP A 182 16.11 -11.54 -17.15
CA ASP A 182 16.30 -12.97 -16.87
C ASP A 182 15.44 -13.47 -15.70
N ILE A 183 14.79 -12.55 -14.97
CA ILE A 183 14.01 -12.85 -13.76
C ILE A 183 12.52 -12.95 -14.10
N PRO A 184 11.82 -13.99 -13.60
CA PRO A 184 10.38 -14.13 -13.81
C PRO A 184 9.56 -12.91 -13.33
N ARG A 185 8.65 -12.43 -14.19
CA ARG A 185 7.82 -11.24 -13.91
C ARG A 185 6.93 -11.37 -12.67
N ASN A 186 6.57 -12.58 -12.27
CA ASN A 186 5.81 -12.83 -11.04
C ASN A 186 6.58 -12.37 -9.80
N ILE A 187 7.90 -12.53 -9.77
CA ILE A 187 8.73 -12.10 -8.63
C ILE A 187 8.76 -10.56 -8.52
N ILE A 188 8.91 -9.87 -9.65
CA ILE A 188 8.86 -8.39 -9.70
C ILE A 188 7.47 -7.88 -9.30
N THR A 189 6.41 -8.57 -9.72
CA THR A 189 5.03 -8.23 -9.36
C THR A 189 4.78 -8.44 -7.86
N GLU A 190 5.28 -9.55 -7.30
CA GLU A 190 5.20 -9.87 -5.87
C GLU A 190 5.94 -8.83 -5.00
N LEU A 191 7.12 -8.39 -5.42
CA LEU A 191 7.85 -7.31 -4.74
C LEU A 191 7.10 -5.98 -4.80
N ASN A 192 6.47 -5.67 -5.94
CA ASN A 192 5.62 -4.48 -6.09
C ASN A 192 4.38 -4.53 -5.18
N ASP A 193 3.73 -5.68 -5.09
CA ASP A 193 2.59 -5.88 -4.19
C ASP A 193 3.02 -5.81 -2.72
N GLY A 194 4.19 -6.37 -2.40
CA GLY A 194 4.84 -6.24 -1.08
C GLY A 194 5.08 -4.79 -0.71
N ARG A 195 5.61 -3.98 -1.64
CA ARG A 195 5.80 -2.52 -1.48
C ARG A 195 4.49 -1.78 -1.23
N ARG A 196 3.40 -2.18 -1.90
CA ARG A 196 2.07 -1.56 -1.75
C ARG A 196 1.41 -1.92 -0.41
N LYS A 197 1.69 -3.11 0.14
CA LYS A 197 1.04 -3.65 1.35
C LYS A 197 1.84 -3.39 2.65
N SER A 198 3.17 -3.46 2.62
CA SER A 198 4.05 -3.37 3.81
C SER A 198 4.89 -2.08 3.84
N GLY A 199 5.15 -1.59 5.05
CA GLY A 199 6.09 -0.49 5.31
C GLY A 199 7.52 -0.87 4.91
N ASN A 200 8.09 -1.96 5.45
CA ASN A 200 9.47 -2.41 5.18
C ASN A 200 9.51 -3.84 4.61
N LEU A 201 10.53 -4.14 3.80
CA LEU A 201 10.83 -5.52 3.41
C LEU A 201 11.31 -6.25 4.66
N ASN A 202 10.76 -7.44 4.91
CA ASN A 202 11.17 -8.28 6.03
C ASN A 202 12.33 -9.21 5.62
N PHE A 203 13.19 -9.58 6.57
CA PHE A 203 14.38 -10.41 6.35
C PHE A 203 14.05 -11.77 5.75
N GLU A 204 13.04 -12.48 6.26
CA GLU A 204 12.66 -13.79 5.73
C GLU A 204 12.19 -13.66 4.28
N LYS A 205 11.42 -12.61 3.97
CA LYS A 205 10.92 -12.39 2.62
C LYS A 205 12.02 -12.02 1.64
N ALA A 206 12.97 -11.18 2.06
CA ALA A 206 14.14 -10.85 1.24
C ALA A 206 14.96 -12.10 0.89
N THR A 207 15.17 -12.97 1.88
CA THR A 207 15.88 -14.24 1.72
C THR A 207 15.10 -15.23 0.85
N GLU A 208 13.78 -15.32 1.02
CA GLU A 208 12.90 -16.15 0.19
C GLU A 208 12.95 -15.73 -1.29
N VAL A 209 12.81 -14.43 -1.57
CA VAL A 209 12.87 -13.91 -2.94
C VAL A 209 14.24 -14.16 -3.56
N LEU A 210 15.32 -13.95 -2.81
CA LEU A 210 16.67 -14.27 -3.29
C LEU A 210 16.79 -15.76 -3.62
N ASN A 211 16.28 -16.66 -2.77
CA ASN A 211 16.24 -18.11 -3.02
C ASN A 211 15.42 -18.50 -4.27
N GLN A 212 14.37 -17.75 -4.61
CA GLN A 212 13.60 -17.98 -5.84
C GLN A 212 14.33 -17.52 -7.10
N ILE A 213 15.15 -16.46 -7.01
CA ILE A 213 15.85 -15.87 -8.15
C ILE A 213 17.11 -16.67 -8.51
N LEU A 214 17.86 -17.14 -7.52
CA LEU A 214 19.17 -17.78 -7.72
C LEU A 214 19.17 -19.04 -8.60
N PRO A 215 18.15 -19.92 -8.61
CA PRO A 215 18.06 -21.06 -9.53
C PRO A 215 18.10 -20.69 -11.02
N HIS A 216 17.85 -19.43 -11.38
CA HIS A 216 17.90 -18.96 -12.77
C HIS A 216 19.33 -18.69 -13.27
N PHE A 217 20.34 -18.79 -12.40
CA PHE A 217 21.76 -18.56 -12.72
C PHE A 217 22.57 -19.85 -12.63
N ASN A 218 23.48 -20.06 -13.58
CA ASN A 218 24.37 -21.24 -13.60
C ASN A 218 25.43 -21.17 -12.50
N SER A 219 25.87 -19.97 -12.17
CA SER A 219 26.81 -19.69 -11.09
C SER A 219 26.57 -18.29 -10.55
N PHE A 220 26.67 -18.12 -9.24
CA PHE A 220 26.50 -16.83 -8.60
C PHE A 220 27.57 -16.61 -7.53
N TYR A 221 28.19 -15.44 -7.60
CA TYR A 221 29.30 -15.03 -6.76
C TYR A 221 28.83 -13.94 -5.82
N ILE A 222 29.09 -14.10 -4.53
CA ILE A 222 28.76 -13.10 -3.49
C ILE A 222 30.06 -12.65 -2.85
N CYS A 223 30.46 -11.40 -3.08
CA CYS A 223 31.67 -10.81 -2.50
C CYS A 223 31.31 -9.90 -1.32
N ILE A 224 31.82 -10.21 -0.13
CA ILE A 224 31.54 -9.48 1.11
C ILE A 224 32.84 -8.87 1.60
N ASP A 225 32.94 -7.54 1.55
CA ASP A 225 34.11 -6.82 2.02
C ASP A 225 33.98 -6.39 3.49
N ALA A 226 35.10 -6.51 4.22
CA ALA A 226 35.30 -5.99 5.57
C ALA A 226 34.24 -6.44 6.58
N LEU A 227 33.92 -7.74 6.61
CA LEU A 227 32.85 -8.28 7.45
C LEU A 227 33.03 -7.95 8.96
N ASP A 228 34.27 -7.73 9.41
CA ASP A 228 34.58 -7.26 10.78
C ASP A 228 34.07 -5.84 11.10
N GLU A 229 33.64 -5.08 10.10
CA GLU A 229 33.08 -3.73 10.26
C GLU A 229 31.55 -3.72 10.44
N CYS A 230 30.85 -4.86 10.31
CA CYS A 230 29.40 -4.94 10.58
C CYS A 230 29.12 -5.25 12.07
N ARG A 231 28.00 -4.82 12.67
CA ARG A 231 27.66 -5.20 14.07
C ARG A 231 27.43 -6.71 14.21
N ASP A 232 27.63 -7.26 15.41
CA ASP A 232 27.59 -8.71 15.62
C ASP A 232 26.20 -9.33 15.31
N ASP A 233 25.09 -8.74 15.76
CA ASP A 233 23.76 -9.34 15.54
C ASP A 233 23.36 -9.39 14.04
N PRO A 234 23.40 -8.27 13.28
CA PRO A 234 23.10 -8.29 11.84
C PRO A 234 24.08 -9.13 11.04
N ARG A 235 25.36 -9.14 11.42
CA ARG A 235 26.41 -9.95 10.79
C ARG A 235 26.09 -11.44 10.92
N MET A 236 25.73 -11.90 12.11
CA MET A 236 25.44 -13.31 12.34
C MET A 236 24.18 -13.76 11.62
N GLU A 237 23.13 -12.94 11.61
CA GLU A 237 21.90 -13.22 10.87
C GLU A 237 22.12 -13.25 9.35
N PHE A 238 22.88 -12.30 8.81
CA PHE A 238 23.29 -12.28 7.41
C PHE A 238 24.12 -13.51 7.03
N LEU A 239 25.13 -13.87 7.84
CA LEU A 239 25.94 -15.06 7.59
C LEU A 239 25.12 -16.36 7.64
N ARG A 240 24.11 -16.46 8.52
CA ARG A 240 23.21 -17.63 8.54
C ARG A 240 22.42 -17.75 7.23
N SER A 241 21.93 -16.64 6.68
CA SER A 241 21.22 -16.64 5.40
C SER A 241 22.14 -17.00 4.23
N ILE A 242 23.35 -16.42 4.17
CA ILE A 242 24.36 -16.80 3.16
C ILE A 242 24.81 -18.26 3.31
N SER A 243 24.91 -18.79 4.53
CA SER A 243 25.26 -20.19 4.77
C SER A 243 24.15 -21.14 4.28
N SER A 244 22.88 -20.83 4.60
CA SER A 244 21.72 -21.55 4.07
C SER A 244 21.70 -21.55 2.54
N LEU A 245 22.03 -20.42 1.90
CA LEU A 245 22.15 -20.32 0.45
C LEU A 245 23.25 -21.24 -0.12
N VAL A 246 24.41 -21.26 0.52
CA VAL A 246 25.52 -22.15 0.15
C VAL A 246 25.14 -23.62 0.31
N GLU A 247 24.35 -23.98 1.33
CA GLU A 247 23.88 -25.35 1.54
C GLU A 247 22.85 -25.77 0.49
N CYS A 248 21.90 -24.89 0.17
CA CYS A 248 20.87 -25.13 -0.85
C CYS A 248 21.45 -25.23 -2.28
N PHE A 249 22.49 -24.46 -2.59
CA PHE A 249 23.04 -24.34 -3.94
C PHE A 249 24.56 -24.53 -3.99
N LYS A 250 25.06 -25.57 -3.33
CA LYS A 250 26.51 -25.81 -3.10
C LYS A 250 27.38 -25.79 -4.36
N ASN A 251 26.86 -26.22 -5.50
CA ASN A 251 27.62 -26.29 -6.76
C ASN A 251 27.57 -25.00 -7.59
N SER A 252 26.64 -24.09 -7.27
CA SER A 252 26.40 -22.86 -8.03
C SER A 252 26.78 -21.60 -7.24
N THR A 253 26.81 -21.67 -5.91
CA THR A 253 27.16 -20.54 -5.02
C THR A 253 28.65 -20.47 -4.76
N ARG A 254 29.21 -19.28 -4.88
CA ARG A 254 30.58 -18.98 -4.44
C ARG A 254 30.60 -17.72 -3.59
N VAL A 255 31.14 -17.81 -2.37
CA VAL A 255 31.20 -16.69 -1.44
C VAL A 255 32.66 -16.29 -1.23
N PHE A 256 32.96 -15.02 -1.48
CA PHE A 256 34.25 -14.40 -1.18
C PHE A 256 34.07 -13.45 0.00
N VAL A 257 34.87 -13.59 1.05
CA VAL A 257 34.76 -12.74 2.25
C VAL A 257 36.11 -12.17 2.62
N THR A 258 36.18 -10.87 2.92
CA THR A 258 37.37 -10.27 3.54
C THR A 258 37.08 -9.87 5.00
N GLY A 259 38.10 -9.96 5.86
CA GLY A 259 38.01 -9.48 7.22
C GLY A 259 39.34 -9.47 7.98
N ARG A 260 39.32 -9.11 9.26
CA ARG A 260 40.50 -9.22 10.16
C ARG A 260 40.70 -10.65 10.69
N PRO A 261 41.91 -11.02 11.16
CA PRO A 261 42.22 -12.38 11.62
C PRO A 261 41.27 -12.95 12.70
N HIS A 262 40.75 -12.11 13.60
CA HIS A 262 39.81 -12.54 14.64
C HIS A 262 38.45 -13.03 14.08
N MET A 263 38.11 -12.71 12.83
CA MET A 263 36.93 -13.24 12.15
C MET A 263 37.06 -14.70 11.72
N LYS A 264 38.28 -15.26 11.72
CA LYS A 264 38.53 -16.62 11.24
C LYS A 264 37.65 -17.65 11.95
N ALA A 265 37.59 -17.61 13.27
CA ALA A 265 36.77 -18.54 14.06
C ALA A 265 35.25 -18.33 13.84
N LYS A 266 34.80 -17.08 13.65
CA LYS A 266 33.37 -16.79 13.41
C LYS A 266 32.92 -17.29 12.04
N ILE A 267 33.67 -16.99 10.98
CA ILE A 267 33.37 -17.46 9.62
C ILE A 267 33.43 -18.99 9.54
N GLN A 268 34.44 -19.62 10.15
CA GLN A 268 34.55 -21.09 10.16
C GLN A 268 33.39 -21.78 10.87
N LYS A 269 32.81 -21.16 11.91
CA LYS A 269 31.62 -21.71 12.60
C LYS A 269 30.33 -21.54 11.81
N SER A 270 30.26 -20.53 10.93
CA SER A 270 29.04 -20.22 10.19
C SER A 270 28.82 -21.11 8.96
N PHE A 271 29.86 -21.78 8.44
CA PHE A 271 29.79 -22.61 7.25
C PHE A 271 30.14 -24.07 7.55
N SER A 272 29.46 -25.02 6.91
CA SER A 272 29.66 -26.47 7.11
C SER A 272 31.00 -26.99 6.56
N SER A 273 31.61 -26.30 5.59
CA SER A 273 32.95 -26.61 5.06
C SER A 273 33.99 -25.56 5.48
N VAL A 274 35.19 -26.01 5.90
CA VAL A 274 36.29 -25.11 6.34
C VAL A 274 36.77 -24.25 5.18
N PRO A 275 36.47 -22.92 5.15
CA PRO A 275 36.77 -22.05 4.01
C PRO A 275 38.25 -22.08 3.61
N TYR A 276 38.53 -21.87 2.31
CA TYR A 276 39.89 -21.57 1.89
C TYR A 276 40.34 -20.28 2.58
N GLY A 277 41.46 -20.33 3.31
CA GLY A 277 41.95 -19.20 4.10
C GLY A 277 43.19 -18.58 3.48
N ILE A 278 43.09 -17.36 2.95
CA ILE A 278 44.25 -16.61 2.44
C ILE A 278 44.57 -15.46 3.40
N THR A 279 45.82 -15.38 3.84
CA THR A 279 46.29 -14.17 4.54
C THR A 279 46.61 -13.09 3.51
N LEU A 280 46.01 -11.91 3.65
CA LEU A 280 46.28 -10.75 2.82
C LEU A 280 47.32 -9.86 3.48
N GLU A 281 48.42 -9.65 2.77
CA GLU A 281 49.50 -8.72 3.11
C GLU A 281 49.77 -7.82 1.90
N ALA A 282 50.23 -6.59 2.16
CA ALA A 282 50.59 -5.67 1.11
C ALA A 282 51.79 -6.21 0.30
N SER A 283 51.63 -6.37 -1.01
CA SER A 283 52.71 -6.83 -1.87
C SER A 283 53.79 -5.75 -2.00
N VAL A 284 55.04 -6.19 -1.86
CA VAL A 284 56.25 -5.35 -2.03
C VAL A 284 56.24 -4.62 -3.38
N ASP A 285 55.90 -5.33 -4.46
CA ASP A 285 55.87 -4.76 -5.80
C ASP A 285 54.74 -3.72 -5.97
N ASP A 286 53.60 -3.96 -5.33
CA ASP A 286 52.47 -3.04 -5.37
C ASP A 286 52.74 -1.78 -4.52
N ILE A 287 53.39 -1.93 -3.35
CA ILE A 287 53.86 -0.79 -2.54
C ILE A 287 54.88 0.03 -3.32
N ARG A 288 55.88 -0.62 -3.92
CA ARG A 288 56.89 0.05 -4.75
C ARG A 288 56.22 0.85 -5.86
N ARG A 289 55.27 0.24 -6.59
CA ARG A 289 54.51 0.91 -7.65
C ARG A 289 53.75 2.13 -7.14
N TYR A 290 53.08 2.01 -5.99
CA TYR A 290 52.37 3.12 -5.37
C TYR A 290 53.30 4.28 -4.98
N VAL A 291 54.44 3.98 -4.35
CA VAL A 291 55.40 5.01 -3.91
C VAL A 291 56.05 5.70 -5.11
N CYS A 292 56.45 4.95 -6.15
CA CYS A 292 56.93 5.53 -7.41
C CYS A 292 55.90 6.46 -8.03
N HIS A 293 54.64 6.02 -8.12
CA HIS A 293 53.57 6.85 -8.67
C HIS A 293 53.34 8.14 -7.85
N LYS A 294 53.45 8.07 -6.51
CA LYS A 294 53.34 9.26 -5.66
C LYS A 294 54.52 10.21 -5.78
N LEU A 295 55.73 9.68 -5.99
CA LEU A 295 56.90 10.49 -6.30
C LEU A 295 56.73 11.20 -7.65
N GLU A 296 56.26 10.51 -8.69
CA GLU A 296 56.00 11.10 -10.02
C GLU A 296 54.95 12.23 -10.00
N GLN A 297 54.07 12.23 -8.99
CA GLN A 297 53.06 13.28 -8.77
C GLN A 297 53.59 14.50 -8.00
N ASP A 298 54.83 14.45 -7.48
CA ASP A 298 55.42 15.54 -6.72
C ASP A 298 55.86 16.68 -7.64
N ASP A 299 55.47 17.92 -7.31
CA ASP A 299 55.85 19.10 -8.12
C ASP A 299 57.37 19.30 -8.23
N ASN A 300 58.14 18.75 -7.28
CA ASN A 300 59.61 18.80 -7.24
C ASN A 300 60.26 17.48 -7.67
N TYR A 301 59.55 16.63 -8.44
CA TYR A 301 60.08 15.35 -8.89
C TYR A 301 61.37 15.51 -9.70
N ASP A 302 61.41 16.46 -10.63
CA ASP A 302 62.57 16.69 -11.50
C ASP A 302 63.76 17.32 -10.77
N ASP A 303 63.51 17.95 -9.61
CA ASP A 303 64.56 18.56 -8.76
C ASP A 303 65.31 17.50 -7.91
N MET A 304 64.81 16.26 -7.84
CA MET A 304 65.40 15.18 -7.07
C MET A 304 66.32 14.29 -7.93
N GLU A 305 67.52 14.01 -7.42
CA GLU A 305 68.43 13.03 -8.04
C GLU A 305 67.81 11.62 -8.05
N ASP A 306 68.04 10.85 -9.12
CA ASP A 306 67.51 9.48 -9.26
C ASP A 306 68.00 8.54 -8.13
N SER A 307 69.19 8.80 -7.59
CA SER A 307 69.74 8.11 -6.42
C SER A 307 68.85 8.32 -5.18
N PHE A 308 68.35 9.54 -4.97
CA PHE A 308 67.51 9.90 -3.84
C PHE A 308 66.07 9.41 -4.02
N LYS A 309 65.53 9.48 -5.25
CA LYS A 309 64.23 8.86 -5.58
C LYS A 309 64.24 7.37 -5.23
N SER A 310 65.29 6.66 -5.62
CA SER A 310 65.48 5.24 -5.31
C SER A 310 65.61 5.00 -3.79
N GLU A 311 66.35 5.86 -3.07
CA GLU A 311 66.48 5.80 -1.61
C GLU A 311 65.11 5.94 -0.90
N ILE A 312 64.25 6.86 -1.35
CA ILE A 312 62.89 7.03 -0.80
C ILE A 312 62.07 5.78 -1.02
N VAL A 313 62.06 5.25 -2.25
CA VAL A 313 61.27 4.06 -2.61
C VAL A 313 61.69 2.87 -1.76
N GLU A 314 62.98 2.52 -1.73
CA GLU A 314 63.43 1.32 -1.03
C GLU A 314 63.26 1.46 0.49
N SER A 315 63.53 2.64 1.08
CA SER A 315 63.36 2.82 2.52
C SER A 315 61.90 2.70 2.99
N ILE A 316 60.95 3.20 2.20
CA ILE A 316 59.51 3.08 2.51
C ILE A 316 59.04 1.64 2.30
N VAL A 317 59.47 0.98 1.22
CA VAL A 317 59.13 -0.43 0.94
C VAL A 317 59.63 -1.35 2.06
N GLU A 318 60.85 -1.17 2.55
CA GLU A 318 61.42 -1.96 3.66
C GLU A 318 60.65 -1.78 4.98
N THR A 319 59.99 -0.66 5.19
CA THR A 319 59.31 -0.32 6.45
C THR A 319 57.80 -0.53 6.42
N ALA A 320 57.25 -1.00 5.30
CA ALA A 320 55.81 -1.14 5.08
C ALA A 320 55.09 -2.16 5.97
N ASP A 321 55.81 -3.10 6.59
CA ASP A 321 55.31 -4.10 7.55
C ASP A 321 53.99 -4.78 7.12
N GLY A 322 53.89 -5.12 5.82
CA GLY A 322 52.72 -5.80 5.25
C GLY A 322 51.43 -4.96 5.16
N MET A 323 51.48 -3.63 5.33
CA MET A 323 50.35 -2.71 5.18
C MET A 323 50.61 -1.60 4.15
N PHE A 324 49.58 -1.18 3.42
CA PHE A 324 49.64 -0.06 2.46
C PHE A 324 49.47 1.31 3.11
N LEU A 325 48.75 1.39 4.23
CA LEU A 325 48.42 2.67 4.87
C LEU A 325 49.66 3.37 5.43
N LEU A 326 50.60 2.62 6.01
CA LEU A 326 51.84 3.20 6.56
C LEU A 326 52.73 3.81 5.47
N PRO A 327 53.05 3.11 4.36
CA PRO A 327 53.74 3.71 3.21
C PRO A 327 53.07 4.98 2.67
N ALA A 328 51.74 5.01 2.62
CA ALA A 328 50.99 6.20 2.19
C ALA A 328 51.19 7.41 3.10
N LEU A 329 51.22 7.21 4.42
CA LEU A 329 51.50 8.28 5.39
C LEU A 329 52.98 8.69 5.40
N GLN A 330 53.89 7.73 5.24
CA GLN A 330 55.34 7.96 5.20
C GLN A 330 55.73 8.79 3.97
N ILE A 331 55.29 8.39 2.77
CA ILE A 331 55.64 9.13 1.55
C ILE A 331 55.12 10.56 1.60
N GLN A 332 53.89 10.76 2.08
CA GLN A 332 53.32 12.10 2.27
C GLN A 332 54.17 12.94 3.24
N THR A 333 54.60 12.35 4.37
CA THR A 333 55.45 13.03 5.36
C THR A 333 56.79 13.49 4.78
N VAL A 334 57.36 12.70 3.87
CA VAL A 334 58.59 13.03 3.17
C VAL A 334 58.33 14.13 2.13
N LEU A 335 57.36 13.96 1.23
CA LEU A 335 57.12 14.89 0.12
C LEU A 335 56.66 16.28 0.58
N GLU A 336 55.95 16.38 1.70
CA GLU A 336 55.53 17.67 2.29
C GLU A 336 56.71 18.54 2.80
N GLN A 337 57.94 18.01 2.89
CA GLN A 337 59.09 18.80 3.32
C GLN A 337 59.58 19.73 2.22
N THR A 338 59.85 20.98 2.61
CA THR A 338 60.14 22.10 1.70
C THR A 338 61.53 22.11 1.07
N SER A 339 62.43 21.18 1.43
CA SER A 339 63.78 21.12 0.86
C SER A 339 64.31 19.69 0.84
N ILE A 340 65.19 19.38 -0.11
CA ILE A 340 65.80 18.05 -0.26
C ILE A 340 66.49 17.60 1.04
N SER A 341 67.20 18.49 1.74
CA SER A 341 67.84 18.19 3.02
C SER A 341 66.82 17.82 4.11
N ARG A 342 65.66 18.49 4.15
CA ARG A 342 64.57 18.17 5.08
C ARG A 342 63.86 16.87 4.68
N ARG A 343 63.68 16.60 3.38
CA ARG A 343 63.18 15.32 2.87
C ARG A 343 64.08 14.15 3.31
N ARG A 344 65.40 14.28 3.15
CA ARG A 344 66.39 13.30 3.63
C ARG A 344 66.34 13.13 5.16
N ALA A 345 66.18 14.21 5.92
CA ALA A 345 66.06 14.13 7.37
C ALA A 345 64.75 13.43 7.80
N ALA A 346 63.62 13.75 7.14
CA ALA A 346 62.33 13.11 7.38
C ALA A 346 62.38 11.61 7.05
N LEU A 347 63.03 11.22 5.95
CA LEU A 347 63.22 9.82 5.58
C LEU A 347 63.99 9.02 6.65
N ARG A 348 64.97 9.64 7.33
CA ARG A 348 65.74 8.99 8.41
C ARG A 348 64.93 8.77 9.70
N VAL A 349 63.97 9.64 9.98
CA VAL A 349 63.19 9.65 11.24
C VAL A 349 61.75 9.18 11.02
N MET A 350 61.44 8.68 9.82
CA MET A 350 60.07 8.30 9.47
C MET A 350 59.53 7.17 10.37
N PRO A 351 58.24 7.23 10.72
CA PRO A 351 57.62 6.26 11.63
C PRO A 351 57.63 4.86 11.01
N LYS A 352 58.01 3.84 11.80
CA LYS A 352 58.04 2.43 11.36
C LYS A 352 56.78 1.64 11.75
N LYS A 353 55.90 2.22 12.57
CA LYS A 353 54.63 1.65 12.99
C LYS A 353 53.50 2.61 12.66
N LEU A 354 52.31 2.07 12.45
CA LEU A 354 51.13 2.86 12.10
C LEU A 354 50.71 3.85 13.20
N ASP A 355 50.72 3.42 14.47
CA ASP A 355 50.39 4.28 15.61
C ASP A 355 51.37 5.46 15.72
N ASP A 356 52.66 5.23 15.45
CA ASP A 356 53.69 6.28 15.42
C ASP A 356 53.44 7.27 14.26
N ALA A 357 52.97 6.77 13.10
CA ALA A 357 52.64 7.61 11.95
C ALA A 357 51.42 8.51 12.20
N PHE A 358 50.40 8.01 12.90
CA PHE A 358 49.28 8.83 13.35
C PHE A 358 49.74 9.87 14.38
N LEU A 359 50.59 9.50 15.34
CA LEU A 359 51.16 10.44 16.32
C LEU A 359 51.97 11.55 15.66
N VAL A 360 52.84 11.22 14.70
CA VAL A 360 53.60 12.22 13.94
C VAL A 360 52.64 13.16 13.20
N THR A 361 51.58 12.64 12.60
CA THR A 361 50.60 13.46 11.87
C THR A 361 49.80 14.36 12.81
N ILE A 362 49.34 13.87 13.96
CA ILE A 362 48.67 14.69 14.98
C ILE A 362 49.62 15.74 15.57
N HIS A 363 50.90 15.40 15.77
CA HIS A 363 51.91 16.36 16.20
C HIS A 363 52.08 17.47 15.17
N ARG A 364 52.15 17.13 13.88
CA ARG A 364 52.19 18.11 12.79
C ARG A 364 50.96 19.00 12.75
N ILE A 365 49.76 18.43 12.94
CA ILE A 365 48.52 19.20 13.07
C ILE A 365 48.63 20.24 14.18
N ARG A 366 49.19 19.87 15.34
CA ARG A 366 49.39 20.78 16.48
C ARG A 366 50.44 21.87 16.24
N GLN A 367 51.38 21.67 15.30
CA GLN A 367 52.43 22.63 14.96
C GLN A 367 51.99 23.66 13.89
N GLN A 368 50.78 23.50 13.32
CA GLN A 368 50.17 24.51 12.45
C GLN A 368 49.85 25.80 13.23
N PRO A 369 49.58 26.93 12.54
CA PRO A 369 49.06 28.13 13.19
C PRO A 369 47.90 27.80 14.15
N ALA A 370 47.91 28.40 15.35
CA ALA A 370 47.04 27.99 16.46
C ALA A 370 45.55 27.88 16.10
N ALA A 371 45.04 28.78 15.24
CA ALA A 371 43.65 28.73 14.76
C ALA A 371 43.35 27.46 13.93
N GLN A 372 44.25 27.08 13.02
CA GLN A 372 44.11 25.89 12.19
C GLN A 372 44.30 24.60 13.00
N ALA A 373 45.27 24.60 13.92
CA ALA A 373 45.50 23.49 14.83
C ALA A 373 44.28 23.19 15.71
N ASN A 374 43.69 24.23 16.33
CA ASN A 374 42.49 24.10 17.15
C ASN A 374 41.32 23.58 16.30
N GLN A 375 41.11 24.14 15.11
CA GLN A 375 40.04 23.73 14.21
C GLN A 375 40.17 22.26 13.77
N ALA A 376 41.37 21.81 13.41
CA ALA A 376 41.62 20.42 13.05
C ALA A 376 41.33 19.46 14.21
N MET A 377 41.76 19.80 15.43
CA MET A 377 41.50 18.98 16.60
C MET A 377 40.00 18.91 16.93
N GLU A 378 39.26 20.01 16.76
CA GLU A 378 37.80 20.02 16.92
C GLU A 378 37.09 19.14 15.88
N VAL A 379 37.51 19.19 14.61
CA VAL A 379 36.97 18.32 13.55
C VAL A 379 37.19 16.85 13.91
N LEU A 380 38.41 16.48 14.30
CA LEU A 380 38.72 15.10 14.72
C LEU A 380 37.87 14.67 15.93
N LYS A 381 37.68 15.55 16.91
CA LYS A 381 36.85 15.30 18.10
C LYS A 381 35.40 15.01 17.74
N TRP A 382 34.78 15.86 16.92
CA TRP A 382 33.37 15.71 16.55
C TRP A 382 33.13 14.48 15.67
N ILE A 383 34.03 14.18 14.72
CA ILE A 383 33.91 12.96 13.91
C ILE A 383 34.06 11.70 14.78
N TYR A 384 34.90 11.76 15.81
CA TYR A 384 35.17 10.64 16.71
C TYR A 384 34.05 10.40 17.73
N LEU A 385 33.63 11.43 18.45
CA LEU A 385 32.74 11.29 19.62
C LEU A 385 31.25 11.42 19.31
N ALA A 386 30.85 11.91 18.14
CA ALA A 386 29.44 12.10 17.82
C ALA A 386 28.67 10.76 17.76
N LYS A 387 27.43 10.77 18.26
CA LYS A 387 26.53 9.59 18.33
C LYS A 387 26.01 9.12 16.99
N ARG A 388 26.10 10.00 15.99
CA ARG A 388 25.90 9.70 14.58
C ARG A 388 26.78 10.59 13.74
N GLN A 389 26.97 10.21 12.49
CA GLN A 389 27.69 11.03 11.54
C GLN A 389 26.97 12.38 11.34
N LEU A 390 27.75 13.46 11.38
CA LEU A 390 27.29 14.82 11.15
C LEU A 390 27.55 15.22 9.70
N THR A 391 26.54 15.84 9.08
CA THR A 391 26.75 16.50 7.78
C THR A 391 27.73 17.67 7.92
N VAL A 392 28.31 18.11 6.81
CA VAL A 392 29.22 19.26 6.72
C VAL A 392 28.56 20.49 7.31
N ILE A 393 27.28 20.71 7.03
CA ILE A 393 26.53 21.86 7.55
C ILE A 393 26.33 21.72 9.06
N GLU A 394 25.90 20.56 9.54
CA GLU A 394 25.73 20.31 10.98
C GLU A 394 27.03 20.50 11.77
N LEU A 395 28.15 19.98 11.26
CA LEU A 395 29.45 20.15 11.91
C LEU A 395 29.88 21.63 11.92
N ARG A 396 29.68 22.35 10.82
CA ARG A 396 30.00 23.79 10.75
C ARG A 396 29.19 24.61 11.77
N HIS A 397 27.92 24.26 11.96
CA HIS A 397 27.07 24.88 12.99
C HIS A 397 27.53 24.54 14.41
N ALA A 398 27.97 23.31 14.66
CA ALA A 398 28.52 22.91 15.95
C ALA A 398 29.83 23.68 16.26
N LEU A 399 30.73 23.78 15.27
CA LEU A 399 32.02 24.47 15.40
C LEU A 399 31.90 25.99 15.53
N SER A 400 30.81 26.60 15.08
CA SER A 400 30.59 28.04 15.22
C SER A 400 30.11 28.45 16.62
N VAL A 401 29.76 27.50 17.49
CA VAL A 401 29.38 27.76 18.89
C VAL A 401 30.64 27.83 19.75
N THR A 402 31.28 29.00 19.76
CA THR A 402 32.50 29.24 20.54
C THR A 402 32.25 30.00 21.84
N ASP A 403 31.18 30.79 21.92
CA ASP A 403 30.76 31.51 23.12
C ASP A 403 29.54 30.83 23.75
N PHE A 404 29.76 30.17 24.89
CA PHE A 404 28.68 29.46 25.61
C PHE A 404 27.66 30.39 26.27
N SER A 405 27.94 31.70 26.35
CA SER A 405 27.03 32.73 26.87
C SER A 405 26.17 33.39 25.78
N ALA A 406 26.41 33.04 24.50
CA ALA A 406 25.72 33.63 23.38
C ALA A 406 24.21 33.30 23.39
N LYS A 407 23.38 34.31 23.07
CA LYS A 407 21.91 34.20 23.06
C LYS A 407 21.31 34.06 21.67
N SER A 408 22.11 34.15 20.62
CA SER A 408 21.69 34.07 19.21
C SER A 408 22.77 33.41 18.36
N PHE A 409 22.36 32.71 17.30
CA PHE A 409 23.27 32.06 16.38
C PHE A 409 23.97 33.07 15.45
N ASP A 410 25.30 33.07 15.41
CA ASP A 410 26.09 33.90 14.50
C ASP A 410 26.45 33.15 13.21
N GLN A 411 25.73 33.46 12.13
CA GLN A 411 25.98 32.86 10.81
C GLN A 411 27.34 33.26 10.21
N ASN A 412 27.92 34.39 10.63
CA ASN A 412 29.20 34.85 10.09
C ASN A 412 30.39 34.09 10.69
N ASN A 413 30.17 33.35 11.78
CA ASN A 413 31.18 32.52 12.42
C ASN A 413 31.25 31.08 11.85
N LEU A 414 30.55 30.81 10.73
CA LEU A 414 30.59 29.49 10.09
C LEU A 414 31.96 29.24 9.42
N PRO A 415 32.70 28.17 9.81
CA PRO A 415 34.00 27.89 9.20
C PRO A 415 33.85 27.48 7.72
N PHE A 416 34.86 27.78 6.90
CA PHE A 416 34.88 27.37 5.49
C PHE A 416 35.17 25.87 5.34
N GLU A 417 34.41 25.19 4.47
CA GLU A 417 34.53 23.74 4.23
C GLU A 417 35.96 23.31 3.85
N LYS A 418 36.58 24.04 2.92
CA LYS A 418 37.93 23.75 2.47
C LYS A 418 38.95 23.79 3.61
N THR A 419 38.82 24.76 4.53
CA THR A 419 39.72 24.90 5.67
C THR A 419 39.60 23.74 6.65
N LEU A 420 38.39 23.16 6.83
CA LEU A 420 38.17 22.01 7.73
C LEU A 420 38.87 20.73 7.25
N ILE A 421 39.05 20.56 5.93
CA ILE A 421 39.77 19.42 5.35
C ILE A 421 41.28 19.69 5.37
N ASP A 422 41.70 20.86 4.87
CA ASP A 422 43.10 21.21 4.65
C ASP A 422 43.91 21.17 5.97
N CYS A 423 43.30 21.59 7.09
CA CYS A 423 43.97 21.58 8.40
C CYS A 423 44.13 20.18 9.01
N CYS A 424 43.41 19.17 8.53
CA CYS A 424 43.45 17.80 9.07
C CYS A 424 44.54 16.91 8.43
N TYR A 425 45.39 17.44 7.54
CA TYR A 425 46.50 16.74 6.87
C TYR A 425 46.14 15.33 6.34
N GLY A 426 44.99 15.21 5.69
CA GLY A 426 44.56 13.97 5.03
C GLY A 426 44.09 12.86 5.96
N LEU A 427 43.82 13.15 7.24
CA LEU A 427 43.18 12.19 8.15
C LEU A 427 41.65 12.12 7.97
N VAL A 428 41.07 13.16 7.38
CA VAL A 428 39.62 13.36 7.21
C VAL A 428 39.30 13.63 5.74
N ILE A 429 38.19 13.07 5.27
CA ILE A 429 37.62 13.33 3.93
C ILE A 429 36.11 13.61 4.04
N ILE A 430 35.56 14.27 3.03
CA ILE A 430 34.10 14.46 2.91
C ILE A 430 33.54 13.38 2.00
N ASP A 431 32.52 12.67 2.50
CA ASP A 431 31.66 11.85 1.68
C ASP A 431 30.71 12.73 0.85
N LYS A 432 30.77 12.58 -0.46
CA LYS A 432 29.99 13.36 -1.42
C LYS A 432 28.49 13.02 -1.43
N GLU A 433 28.08 11.85 -0.92
CA GLU A 433 26.64 11.48 -0.88
C GLU A 433 25.93 12.07 0.32
N THR A 434 26.46 11.76 1.49
CA THR A 434 25.87 12.14 2.76
C THR A 434 26.21 13.58 3.11
N SER A 435 27.06 14.21 2.30
CA SER A 435 27.67 15.52 2.59
C SER A 435 28.20 15.54 4.01
N SER A 436 28.97 14.52 4.42
CA SER A 436 29.38 14.32 5.81
C SER A 436 30.88 14.07 5.95
N PHE A 437 31.44 14.44 7.10
CA PHE A 437 32.86 14.22 7.39
C PHE A 437 33.12 12.80 7.84
N ARG A 438 34.25 12.21 7.41
CA ARG A 438 34.62 10.84 7.76
C ARG A 438 36.14 10.64 7.85
N PHE A 439 36.58 9.73 8.72
CA PHE A 439 37.99 9.30 8.74
C PHE A 439 38.35 8.55 7.46
N VAL A 440 39.60 8.74 7.02
CA VAL A 440 40.14 8.03 5.85
C VAL A 440 40.21 6.52 6.07
N HIS A 441 40.41 6.05 7.30
CA HIS A 441 40.54 4.62 7.58
C HIS A 441 40.09 4.26 9.02
N LYS A 442 39.48 3.08 9.19
CA LYS A 442 39.05 2.56 10.50
C LYS A 442 40.18 2.44 11.53
N SER A 443 41.40 2.11 11.09
CA SER A 443 42.59 2.10 11.97
C SER A 443 42.86 3.41 12.69
N LEU A 444 42.47 4.56 12.10
CA LEU A 444 42.60 5.84 12.78
C LEU A 444 41.64 5.91 13.97
N GLN A 445 40.43 5.38 13.82
CA GLN A 445 39.49 5.29 14.94
C GLN A 445 40.01 4.34 16.02
N ASP A 446 40.53 3.15 15.64
CA ASP A 446 41.12 2.22 16.61
C ASP A 446 42.29 2.85 17.39
N PHE A 447 43.08 3.70 16.72
CA PHE A 447 44.14 4.49 17.36
C PHE A 447 43.57 5.56 18.31
N LEU A 448 42.53 6.28 17.89
CA LEU A 448 41.86 7.29 18.70
C LEU A 448 41.17 6.66 19.92
N ASP A 449 40.62 5.44 19.79
CA ASP A 449 40.05 4.66 20.91
C ASP A 449 41.10 4.44 22.00
N LYS A 450 42.27 3.90 21.65
CA LYS A 450 43.37 3.71 22.61
C LYS A 450 43.79 5.02 23.29
N LYS A 451 43.80 6.13 22.54
CA LYS A 451 44.24 7.45 23.04
C LYS A 451 43.19 8.18 23.85
N TYR A 452 41.92 7.91 23.60
CA TYR A 452 40.81 8.36 24.41
C TYR A 452 40.78 7.59 25.74
N GLU A 453 40.91 6.25 25.68
CA GLU A 453 41.00 5.37 26.85
C GLU A 453 42.21 5.70 27.75
N SER A 454 43.37 6.06 27.17
CA SER A 454 44.54 6.48 27.92
C SER A 454 44.47 7.92 28.46
N GLY A 455 43.43 8.68 28.08
CA GLY A 455 43.24 10.08 28.46
C GLY A 455 44.17 11.08 27.73
N GLU A 456 44.91 10.65 26.71
CA GLU A 456 45.84 11.51 25.95
C GLU A 456 45.13 12.45 24.97
N LEU A 457 43.95 12.05 24.45
CA LEU A 457 43.16 12.82 23.49
C LEU A 457 41.68 12.88 23.90
N PHE A 458 41.06 14.05 23.65
CA PHE A 458 39.62 14.30 23.80
C PHE A 458 39.01 14.01 25.18
N GLN A 459 39.81 14.05 26.25
CA GLN A 459 39.35 13.72 27.60
C GLN A 459 38.16 14.57 28.07
N ALA A 460 38.00 15.80 27.60
CA ALA A 460 36.86 16.67 27.91
C ALA A 460 35.80 16.72 26.78
N GLY A 461 35.89 15.83 25.79
CA GLY A 461 35.18 16.01 24.53
C GLY A 461 33.68 15.79 24.61
N HIS A 462 33.20 14.81 25.38
CA HIS A 462 31.75 14.62 25.57
C HIS A 462 31.14 15.80 26.34
N ARG A 463 31.86 16.31 27.35
CA ARG A 463 31.46 17.52 28.08
C ARG A 463 31.29 18.72 27.14
N GLU A 464 32.29 18.98 26.30
CA GLU A 464 32.27 20.13 25.38
C GLU A 464 31.16 19.99 24.33
N ILE A 465 30.97 18.79 23.78
CA ILE A 465 29.87 18.51 22.85
C ILE A 465 28.51 18.74 23.53
N ALA A 466 28.32 18.26 24.76
CA ALA A 466 27.09 18.49 25.51
C ALA A 466 26.83 20.00 25.72
N ARG A 467 27.86 20.77 26.07
CA ARG A 467 27.76 22.24 26.21
C ARG A 467 27.42 22.93 24.89
N VAL A 468 28.04 22.53 23.78
CA VAL A 468 27.70 23.06 22.45
C VAL A 468 26.24 22.77 22.12
N CYS A 469 25.75 21.55 22.32
CA CYS A 469 24.35 21.20 22.08
C CYS A 469 23.41 22.01 22.98
N LEU A 470 23.69 22.11 24.28
CA LEU A 470 22.91 22.88 25.24
C LEU A 470 22.87 24.37 24.90
N THR A 471 24.00 24.99 24.54
CA THR A 471 24.05 26.39 24.12
C THR A 471 23.32 26.60 22.79
N TYR A 472 23.50 25.70 21.82
CA TYR A 472 22.80 25.79 20.53
C TYR A 472 21.29 25.83 20.73
N MET A 473 20.76 24.97 21.60
CA MET A 473 19.33 24.93 21.94
C MET A 473 18.82 26.18 22.65
N LYS A 474 19.68 26.99 23.29
CA LYS A 474 19.29 28.25 23.96
C LYS A 474 19.11 29.43 22.99
N PHE A 475 19.59 29.33 21.75
CA PHE A 475 19.57 30.47 20.84
C PHE A 475 18.14 30.95 20.57
N LYS A 476 18.03 32.26 20.35
CA LYS A 476 16.76 32.92 20.02
C LYS A 476 16.67 33.22 18.53
N ASP A 477 15.50 33.02 17.94
CA ASP A 477 15.21 33.44 16.56
C ASP A 477 14.07 34.45 16.56
N SER A 478 14.31 35.65 16.01
CA SER A 478 13.35 36.75 15.94
C SER A 478 12.27 36.55 14.88
N THR A 479 12.42 35.57 13.99
CA THR A 479 11.42 35.19 12.97
C THR A 479 10.34 34.25 13.51
N ILE A 480 10.55 33.67 14.70
CA ILE A 480 9.51 32.96 15.46
C ILE A 480 8.62 34.05 16.10
N VAL A 481 7.51 34.40 15.43
CA VAL A 481 6.56 35.43 15.86
C VAL A 481 5.33 34.80 16.50
N GLY A 482 4.95 35.27 17.70
CA GLY A 482 3.58 35.14 18.22
C GLY A 482 3.27 33.87 19.02
N ASP A 483 2.20 33.96 19.81
CA ASP A 483 1.67 32.92 20.70
C ASP A 483 1.54 31.55 19.97
N PRO A 484 2.03 30.42 20.52
CA PRO A 484 2.00 29.10 19.87
C PRO A 484 0.61 28.61 19.43
N LEU A 485 -0.46 29.25 19.91
CA LEU A 485 -1.85 28.94 19.61
C LEU A 485 -2.28 29.36 18.19
N ASP A 486 -1.70 30.39 17.59
CA ASP A 486 -2.18 30.92 16.30
C ASP A 486 -1.72 30.10 15.08
N ASN A 487 -0.66 29.29 15.21
CA ASN A 487 -0.11 28.49 14.10
C ASN A 487 0.32 27.08 14.52
N TYR A 488 -0.43 26.52 15.48
CA TYR A 488 -0.23 25.20 16.06
C TYR A 488 -0.20 24.05 15.02
N HIS A 489 -0.93 24.19 13.91
CA HIS A 489 -0.99 23.21 12.83
C HIS A 489 0.34 23.06 12.08
N ASP A 490 1.03 24.17 11.78
CA ASP A 490 2.32 24.19 11.07
C ASP A 490 3.46 23.68 11.96
N TYR A 491 3.40 23.99 13.26
CA TYR A 491 4.35 23.48 14.26
C TYR A 491 4.28 21.95 14.36
N CYS A 492 3.06 21.40 14.42
CA CYS A 492 2.81 19.96 14.48
C CYS A 492 3.13 19.22 13.16
N GLN A 493 2.96 19.85 12.00
CA GLN A 493 3.38 19.28 10.71
C GLN A 493 4.91 19.20 10.59
N THR A 494 5.62 20.26 10.99
CA THR A 494 7.09 20.29 11.04
C THR A 494 7.62 19.22 12.01
N PHE A 495 6.96 19.07 13.16
CA PHE A 495 7.22 18.04 14.16
C PHE A 495 7.06 16.61 13.62
N ARG A 496 5.99 16.34 12.86
CA ARG A 496 5.70 15.02 12.26
C ARG A 496 6.76 14.58 11.24
N HIS A 497 7.41 15.52 10.56
CA HIS A 497 8.48 15.26 9.58
C HIS A 497 9.88 15.11 10.20
N LEU A 498 10.20 15.81 11.29
CA LEU A 498 11.53 15.79 11.89
C LEU A 498 11.78 14.57 12.79
N TRP A 499 10.73 14.07 13.46
CA TRP A 499 10.82 13.07 14.54
C TRP A 499 10.34 11.66 14.17
N SER A 500 9.79 11.45 12.96
CA SER A 500 9.32 10.13 12.53
C SER A 500 10.33 9.42 11.63
N PRO A 501 10.87 8.25 12.03
CA PRO A 501 11.52 7.32 11.09
C PRO A 501 10.52 6.67 10.13
N TYR A 502 9.22 6.75 10.44
CA TYR A 502 8.14 5.99 9.79
C TYR A 502 7.32 6.80 8.76
N PHE A 503 7.45 8.13 8.70
CA PHE A 503 6.64 8.97 7.80
C PHE A 503 7.18 9.11 6.37
N ASN A 504 8.37 8.56 6.08
CA ASN A 504 8.87 8.49 4.70
C ASN A 504 8.22 7.38 3.84
N ARG A 505 7.21 6.64 4.33
CA ARG A 505 6.65 5.49 3.59
C ARG A 505 5.15 5.47 3.30
N ARG A 506 4.36 6.55 3.49
CA ARG A 506 2.97 6.59 2.97
C ARG A 506 2.53 7.95 2.43
N LYS A 507 2.90 8.20 1.17
CA LYS A 507 2.08 8.74 0.04
C LYS A 507 3.03 9.40 -0.97
N SER A 508 3.31 8.69 -2.04
CA SER A 508 3.87 9.23 -3.27
C SER A 508 2.89 10.23 -3.89
N GLY A 509 3.35 11.44 -4.20
CA GLY A 509 2.61 12.37 -5.06
C GLY A 509 2.96 13.86 -4.90
N ALA A 510 3.57 14.28 -3.79
CA ALA A 510 4.05 15.64 -3.67
C ALA A 510 5.52 15.69 -4.12
N LYS A 511 5.81 16.44 -5.20
CA LYS A 511 7.15 17.01 -5.43
C LYS A 511 7.66 17.55 -4.10
N ASN A 512 8.94 17.36 -3.77
CA ASN A 512 9.63 18.02 -2.67
C ASN A 512 8.97 19.38 -2.38
N VAL A 513 8.05 19.39 -1.42
CA VAL A 513 7.54 20.65 -0.90
C VAL A 513 8.68 21.06 0.00
N ASP A 514 9.35 22.15 -0.35
CA ASP A 514 10.23 22.87 0.55
C ASP A 514 9.40 23.29 1.76
N VAL A 515 9.23 22.38 2.72
CA VAL A 515 8.46 22.62 3.92
C VAL A 515 9.36 23.40 4.89
N PHE A 516 9.15 24.71 4.85
CA PHE A 516 9.65 25.79 5.73
C PHE A 516 11.14 26.21 5.60
N PRO A 517 11.43 27.39 5.00
CA PRO A 517 12.78 27.98 4.91
C PRO A 517 13.49 28.27 6.25
N HIS A 518 12.79 28.14 7.40
CA HIS A 518 13.35 28.46 8.73
C HIS A 518 14.06 27.26 9.38
N VAL A 519 13.58 26.03 9.17
CA VAL A 519 14.25 24.81 9.68
C VAL A 519 15.55 24.53 8.93
N GLN A 520 15.65 24.93 7.65
CA GLN A 520 16.90 24.90 6.89
C GLN A 520 18.02 25.77 7.52
N LYS A 521 17.69 26.75 8.37
CA LYS A 521 18.70 27.59 9.06
C LYS A 521 19.29 26.96 10.33
N LEU A 522 18.70 25.89 10.89
CA LEU A 522 19.08 25.30 12.18
C LEU A 522 19.30 23.79 12.07
N THR A 523 20.07 23.37 11.07
CA THR A 523 20.34 21.95 10.73
C THR A 523 20.90 21.12 11.90
N PHE A 524 21.73 21.72 12.76
CA PHE A 524 22.31 21.03 13.93
C PHE A 524 21.33 20.80 15.09
N LEU A 525 20.19 21.51 15.12
CA LEU A 525 19.23 21.44 16.21
C LEU A 525 18.73 20.01 16.44
N LYS A 526 18.51 19.25 15.36
CA LYS A 526 18.08 17.86 15.44
C LYS A 526 19.08 16.99 16.21
N TYR A 527 20.37 17.12 15.91
CA TYR A 527 21.40 16.39 16.64
C TYR A 527 21.44 16.81 18.12
N ALA A 528 21.42 18.12 18.36
CA ALA A 528 21.50 18.68 19.71
C ALA A 528 20.38 18.16 20.61
N ILE A 529 19.12 18.14 20.15
CA ILE A 529 17.99 17.71 20.96
C ILE A 529 18.07 16.21 21.31
N HIS A 530 18.45 15.35 20.36
CA HIS A 530 18.44 13.90 20.58
C HIS A 530 19.64 13.38 21.37
N HIS A 531 20.79 14.06 21.32
CA HIS A 531 22.04 13.44 21.80
C HIS A 531 22.76 14.21 22.91
N TRP A 532 22.36 15.44 23.25
CA TRP A 532 23.03 16.22 24.30
C TRP A 532 23.11 15.45 25.62
N GLY A 533 22.01 14.80 26.02
CA GLY A 533 21.92 14.08 27.28
C GLY A 533 22.77 12.81 27.30
N GLU A 534 22.93 12.14 26.15
CA GLU A 534 23.85 11.01 26.03
C GLU A 534 25.31 11.44 26.21
N HIS A 535 25.70 12.59 25.67
CA HIS A 535 27.04 13.15 25.89
C HIS A 535 27.23 13.59 27.34
N ALA A 536 26.23 14.28 27.92
CA ALA A 536 26.25 14.72 29.31
C ALA A 536 26.39 13.55 30.29
N ARG A 537 25.72 12.42 30.03
CA ARG A 537 25.79 11.22 30.88
C ARG A 537 27.20 10.60 30.94
N ILE A 538 27.98 10.71 29.86
CA ILE A 538 29.34 10.15 29.81
C ILE A 538 30.32 11.03 30.60
N GLN A 539 30.17 12.36 30.52
CA GLN A 539 31.04 13.32 31.20
C GLN A 539 30.21 14.46 31.80
N MET A 540 29.61 14.21 32.97
CA MET A 540 28.84 15.19 33.72
C MET A 540 29.75 16.01 34.63
N ASP A 541 29.61 17.34 34.58
CA ASP A 541 30.25 18.27 35.52
C ASP A 541 29.35 19.48 35.81
N ASP A 542 29.79 20.35 36.72
CA ASP A 542 29.03 21.53 37.14
C ASP A 542 28.71 22.47 35.96
N ASP A 543 29.60 22.58 34.97
CA ASP A 543 29.38 23.41 33.78
C ASP A 543 28.23 22.87 32.91
N VAL A 544 28.15 21.54 32.73
CA VAL A 544 27.05 20.89 31.98
C VAL A 544 25.74 21.03 32.76
N ILE A 545 25.77 20.81 34.07
CA ILE A 545 24.59 20.98 34.94
C ILE A 545 24.08 22.42 34.85
N LEU A 546 24.95 23.42 35.05
CA LEU A 546 24.60 24.84 34.92
C LEU A 546 24.07 25.17 33.51
N SER A 547 24.67 24.61 32.47
CA SER A 547 24.24 24.81 31.09
C SER A 547 22.83 24.25 30.85
N ALA A 548 22.51 23.09 31.40
CA ALA A 548 21.19 22.47 31.31
C ALA A 548 20.14 23.25 32.12
N LEU A 549 20.47 23.64 33.36
CA LEU A 549 19.59 24.46 34.20
C LEU A 549 19.29 25.83 33.57
N GLU A 550 20.30 26.46 32.96
CA GLU A 550 20.11 27.70 32.22
C GLU A 550 19.21 27.47 31.00
N LEU A 551 19.38 26.38 30.23
CA LEU A 551 18.49 26.05 29.12
C LEU A 551 17.05 25.98 29.62
N PHE A 552 16.80 25.25 30.71
CA PHE A 552 15.46 25.08 31.25
C PHE A 552 14.83 26.39 31.75
N ARG A 553 15.63 27.34 32.26
CA ARG A 553 15.17 28.71 32.55
C ARG A 553 14.82 29.49 31.27
N PHE A 554 15.67 29.38 30.25
CA PHE A 554 15.48 30.09 28.97
C PHE A 554 14.32 29.53 28.14
N MET A 555 13.89 28.30 28.35
CA MET A 555 12.70 27.73 27.72
C MET A 555 11.41 28.51 28.05
N LYS A 556 11.41 29.36 29.09
CA LYS A 556 10.30 30.31 29.36
C LYS A 556 10.16 31.39 28.28
N ASP A 557 11.23 31.71 27.56
CA ASP A 557 11.19 32.71 26.50
C ASP A 557 10.53 32.12 25.24
N PRO A 558 9.44 32.72 24.72
CA PRO A 558 8.76 32.25 23.51
C PRO A 558 9.65 32.26 22.26
N LYS A 559 10.78 33.00 22.27
CA LYS A 559 11.72 33.08 21.16
C LYS A 559 12.83 32.02 21.21
N CYS A 560 12.89 31.20 22.26
CA CYS A 560 13.88 30.13 22.38
C CYS A 560 13.62 29.03 21.33
N ILE A 561 14.61 28.71 20.49
CA ILE A 561 14.42 27.80 19.35
C ILE A 561 14.05 26.38 19.78
N SER A 562 14.35 25.97 21.02
CA SER A 562 14.12 24.62 21.52
C SER A 562 12.81 24.45 22.31
N ARG A 563 12.08 25.54 22.58
CA ARG A 563 10.92 25.58 23.50
C ARG A 563 9.84 24.52 23.19
N GLY A 564 9.45 24.34 21.94
CA GLY A 564 8.43 23.34 21.58
C GLY A 564 8.98 22.02 21.04
N PHE A 565 10.30 21.87 20.91
CA PHE A 565 10.92 20.62 20.43
C PHE A 565 11.28 19.66 21.57
N LEU A 566 11.54 20.19 22.76
CA LEU A 566 12.03 19.41 23.90
C LEU A 566 10.93 18.65 24.65
N SER A 567 9.70 19.16 24.69
CA SER A 567 8.54 18.42 25.25
C SER A 567 8.20 17.17 24.46
N ALA A 568 8.65 17.11 23.20
CA ALA A 568 8.35 16.02 22.28
C ALA A 568 9.52 15.05 22.06
N ALA A 569 10.73 15.45 22.51
CA ALA A 569 11.91 14.60 22.48
C ALA A 569 11.84 13.40 23.44
N THR A 570 10.94 13.47 24.42
CA THR A 570 10.67 12.41 25.40
C THR A 570 9.94 11.19 24.82
N PHE A 571 9.53 11.22 23.55
CA PHE A 571 8.78 10.13 22.90
C PHE A 571 9.38 9.67 21.56
N GLN A 572 9.49 8.35 21.40
CA GLN A 572 9.84 7.70 20.13
C GLN A 572 9.00 6.45 19.80
N SER A 573 7.98 6.09 20.57
CA SER A 573 7.10 4.96 20.23
C SER A 573 5.65 5.17 20.69
N SER A 574 4.73 4.97 19.74
CA SER A 574 3.26 4.87 19.85
C SER A 574 2.49 6.06 20.46
N TYR A 575 2.06 7.01 19.63
CA TYR A 575 0.64 7.18 19.29
C TYR A 575 0.43 8.22 18.18
N MET A 576 -0.54 7.93 17.33
CA MET A 576 -1.16 8.81 16.33
C MET A 576 -2.59 9.08 16.80
N ASP A 577 -3.06 10.30 16.56
CA ASP A 577 -4.39 10.85 16.90
C ASP A 577 -4.53 11.61 18.21
N LEU A 578 -3.95 12.81 18.25
CA LEU A 578 -4.49 13.90 19.08
C LEU A 578 -4.59 15.17 18.20
N LYS A 579 -5.78 15.36 17.60
CA LYS A 579 -6.16 16.60 16.92
C LYS A 579 -6.92 17.58 17.83
N SER A 580 -7.32 17.18 19.04
CA SER A 580 -8.31 17.94 19.82
C SER A 580 -7.87 18.52 21.17
N GLU A 581 -6.70 18.15 21.74
CA GLU A 581 -6.44 18.48 23.16
C GLU A 581 -5.26 19.44 23.42
N MET A 582 -4.44 19.77 22.43
CA MET A 582 -3.31 20.70 22.64
C MET A 582 -3.70 22.20 22.56
N SER A 583 -4.99 22.53 22.54
CA SER A 583 -5.48 23.92 22.45
C SER A 583 -5.61 24.64 23.80
N SER A 584 -5.23 24.03 24.94
CA SER A 584 -5.46 24.62 26.28
C SER A 584 -4.25 24.68 27.22
N PHE A 585 -3.01 24.59 26.72
CA PHE A 585 -1.82 24.57 27.57
C PHE A 585 -1.40 25.96 28.09
N THR A 586 -1.27 26.12 29.41
CA THR A 586 -0.77 27.33 30.08
C THR A 586 0.71 27.20 30.44
N PHE A 587 1.56 28.05 29.85
CA PHE A 587 2.95 27.71 29.53
C PHE A 587 4.05 28.21 30.51
N GLU A 588 3.72 28.75 31.70
CA GLU A 588 4.72 29.44 32.55
C GLU A 588 5.41 28.55 33.61
N ALA A 589 4.71 27.55 34.16
CA ALA A 589 5.23 26.60 35.17
C ALA A 589 5.81 25.30 34.57
N GLU A 590 5.38 24.94 33.37
CA GLU A 590 5.67 23.63 32.74
C GLU A 590 7.09 23.49 32.19
N ALA A 591 7.80 24.58 31.87
CA ALA A 591 9.14 24.51 31.27
C ALA A 591 10.20 23.91 32.22
N ILE A 592 10.10 24.19 33.52
CA ILE A 592 11.00 23.61 34.54
C ILE A 592 10.63 22.14 34.78
N CYS A 593 9.32 21.83 34.80
CA CYS A 593 8.81 20.46 34.87
C CYS A 593 9.29 19.60 33.68
N CYS A 594 9.28 20.14 32.46
CA CYS A 594 9.84 19.49 31.27
C CYS A 594 11.33 19.13 31.42
N GLY A 595 12.10 19.95 32.16
CA GLY A 595 13.50 19.65 32.47
C GLY A 595 13.69 18.34 33.23
N LEU A 596 12.77 18.03 34.16
CA LEU A 596 12.78 16.78 34.92
C LEU A 596 12.45 15.57 34.04
N HIS A 597 11.50 15.72 33.11
CA HIS A 597 11.15 14.68 32.12
C HIS A 597 12.31 14.37 31.17
N LEU A 598 13.06 15.40 30.74
CA LEU A 598 14.25 15.21 29.91
C LEU A 598 15.39 14.56 30.69
N ALA A 599 15.60 14.97 31.95
CA ALA A 599 16.58 14.32 32.81
C ALA A 599 16.24 12.83 32.97
N ALA A 600 14.97 12.49 33.18
CA ALA A 600 14.47 11.12 33.19
C ALA A 600 14.71 10.38 31.87
N HIS A 601 14.37 11.02 30.73
CA HIS A 601 14.56 10.46 29.40
C HIS A 601 16.02 10.14 29.08
N PHE A 602 16.99 10.92 29.57
CA PHE A 602 18.43 10.71 29.32
C PHE A 602 19.17 9.99 30.46
N ASN A 603 18.47 9.60 31.53
CA ASN A 603 19.07 9.04 32.74
C ASN A 603 20.11 9.99 33.41
N ALA A 604 19.83 11.30 33.40
CA ALA A 604 20.73 12.34 33.92
C ALA A 604 20.42 12.67 35.40
N VAL A 605 20.76 11.74 36.29
CA VAL A 605 20.41 11.80 37.73
C VAL A 605 20.88 13.09 38.42
N GLU A 606 22.10 13.54 38.14
CA GLU A 606 22.65 14.75 38.77
C GLU A 606 21.92 16.03 38.33
N ILE A 607 21.42 16.08 37.09
CA ILE A 607 20.59 17.20 36.63
C ILE A 607 19.22 17.18 37.31
N ALA A 608 18.62 15.98 37.48
CA ALA A 608 17.35 15.83 38.19
C ALA A 608 17.48 16.25 39.67
N LYS A 609 18.55 15.82 40.36
CA LYS A 609 18.88 16.28 41.73
C LYS A 609 19.03 17.79 41.80
N ALA A 610 19.79 18.39 40.87
CA ALA A 610 20.00 19.84 40.86
C ALA A 610 18.69 20.61 40.60
N LEU A 611 17.80 20.09 39.76
CA LEU A 611 16.46 20.65 39.55
C LEU A 611 15.62 20.61 40.83
N LEU A 612 15.50 19.45 41.47
CA LEU A 612 14.67 19.30 42.68
C LEU A 612 15.24 20.08 43.88
N HIS A 613 16.57 20.16 44.03
CA HIS A 613 17.20 20.93 45.12
C HIS A 613 17.18 22.45 44.92
N GLN A 614 17.30 22.94 43.69
CA GLN A 614 17.37 24.38 43.42
C GLN A 614 15.99 25.03 43.30
N PHE A 615 14.96 24.25 42.98
CA PHE A 615 13.60 24.72 42.77
C PHE A 615 12.61 23.91 43.61
N ASN A 616 12.31 24.39 44.81
CA ASN A 616 11.45 23.70 45.79
C ASN A 616 9.97 23.53 45.34
N ASP A 617 9.54 24.20 44.27
CA ASP A 617 8.15 24.19 43.79
C ASP A 617 7.93 23.22 42.60
N ILE A 618 8.93 22.38 42.24
CA ILE A 618 8.77 21.40 41.16
C ILE A 618 7.90 20.24 41.67
N ASP A 619 6.75 20.03 41.03
CA ASP A 619 5.99 18.81 41.18
C ASP A 619 6.73 17.65 40.50
N ILE A 620 7.23 16.71 41.31
CA ILE A 620 7.91 15.50 40.85
C ILE A 620 6.99 14.58 40.02
N ASN A 621 5.67 14.71 40.21
CA ASN A 621 4.63 14.01 39.46
C ASN A 621 4.04 14.86 38.34
N SER A 622 4.65 16.00 38.02
CA SER A 622 4.26 16.81 36.88
C SER A 622 4.14 15.93 35.65
N THR A 623 3.15 16.21 34.81
CA THR A 623 2.90 15.43 33.61
C THR A 623 3.20 16.28 32.38
N VAL A 624 3.87 15.67 31.40
CA VAL A 624 3.99 16.20 30.04
C VAL A 624 3.31 15.21 29.11
N LEU A 625 2.24 15.63 28.43
CA LEU A 625 1.37 14.73 27.65
C LEU A 625 0.91 13.52 28.49
N SER A 626 0.45 13.80 29.71
CA SER A 626 0.01 12.82 30.70
C SER A 626 1.08 11.84 31.20
N ASN A 627 2.35 12.00 30.84
CA ASN A 627 3.42 11.10 31.31
C ASN A 627 4.23 11.78 32.41
N THR A 628 4.46 11.08 33.52
CA THR A 628 5.35 11.54 34.60
C THR A 628 6.82 11.20 34.30
N PRO A 629 7.78 11.84 34.99
CA PRO A 629 9.20 11.46 34.91
C PRO A 629 9.43 9.98 35.26
N LEU A 630 8.64 9.43 36.19
CA LEU A 630 8.70 8.02 36.57
C LEU A 630 8.26 7.09 35.43
N ILE A 631 7.22 7.45 34.68
CA ILE A 631 6.75 6.66 33.51
C ILE A 631 7.82 6.64 32.42
N ILE A 632 8.41 7.79 32.09
CA ILE A 632 9.49 7.89 31.08
C ILE A 632 10.70 7.03 31.51
N THR A 633 11.07 7.12 32.78
CA THR A 633 12.19 6.36 33.35
C THR A 633 11.95 4.85 33.25
N ALA A 634 10.74 4.39 33.60
CA ALA A 634 10.36 2.99 33.53
C ALA A 634 10.28 2.48 32.09
N ARG A 635 9.71 3.27 31.17
CA ARG A 635 9.63 2.96 29.73
C ARG A 635 11.00 2.76 29.08
N ASN A 636 12.00 3.54 29.51
CA ASN A 636 13.36 3.47 28.96
C ASN A 636 14.29 2.50 29.73
N GLY A 637 13.81 1.88 30.81
CA GLY A 637 14.62 0.95 31.60
C GLY A 637 15.73 1.61 32.43
N HIS A 638 15.57 2.89 32.79
CA HIS A 638 16.61 3.70 33.44
C HIS A 638 16.70 3.47 34.95
N GLU A 639 17.34 2.36 35.34
CA GLU A 639 17.42 1.90 36.74
C GLU A 639 17.91 2.97 37.74
N ALA A 640 19.01 3.67 37.42
CA ALA A 640 19.61 4.65 38.34
C ALA A 640 18.70 5.85 38.62
N MET A 641 18.07 6.39 37.57
CA MET A 641 17.05 7.43 37.70
C MET A 641 15.81 6.91 38.42
N LEU A 642 15.41 5.66 38.18
CA LEU A 642 14.24 5.08 38.83
C LEU A 642 14.43 4.99 40.33
N ARG A 643 15.60 4.49 40.78
CA ARG A 643 15.97 4.46 42.20
C ARG A 643 15.91 5.84 42.83
N PHE A 644 16.50 6.84 42.16
CA PHE A 644 16.48 8.22 42.64
C PHE A 644 15.04 8.75 42.80
N LEU A 645 14.20 8.62 41.77
CA LEU A 645 12.82 9.13 41.83
C LEU A 645 11.96 8.38 42.87
N LEU A 646 12.22 7.09 43.11
CA LEU A 646 11.50 6.29 44.10
C LEU A 646 11.90 6.60 45.56
N GLU A 647 13.09 7.17 45.79
CA GLU A 647 13.53 7.62 47.12
C GLU A 647 12.87 8.95 47.55
N GLU A 648 12.29 9.70 46.61
CA GLU A 648 11.63 10.98 46.86
C GLU A 648 10.24 10.80 47.49
N LYS A 649 9.95 11.55 48.57
CA LYS A 649 8.79 11.29 49.44
C LYS A 649 7.42 11.48 48.79
N GLU A 650 7.34 12.31 47.74
CA GLU A 650 6.07 12.71 47.12
C GLU A 650 5.78 11.95 45.81
N ILE A 651 6.62 10.97 45.43
CA ILE A 651 6.46 10.25 44.16
C ILE A 651 5.18 9.39 44.13
N ASN A 652 4.38 9.56 43.08
CA ASN A 652 3.20 8.75 42.82
C ASN A 652 3.54 7.60 41.86
N ILE A 653 3.77 6.42 42.43
CA ILE A 653 4.09 5.19 41.70
C ILE A 653 2.93 4.74 40.79
N GLU A 654 1.69 5.05 41.19
CA GLU A 654 0.46 4.66 40.51
C GLU A 654 -0.06 5.72 39.54
N ALA A 655 0.79 6.68 39.17
CA ALA A 655 0.45 7.64 38.13
C ALA A 655 0.19 6.90 36.81
N LYS A 656 -0.92 7.26 36.15
CA LYS A 656 -1.33 6.71 34.86
C LYS A 656 -1.11 7.73 33.76
N ASP A 657 -0.72 7.24 32.58
CA ASP A 657 -0.74 8.07 31.38
C ASP A 657 -2.13 8.17 30.75
N GLN A 658 -2.19 8.82 29.59
CA GLN A 658 -3.43 9.02 28.81
C GLN A 658 -4.07 7.73 28.31
N THR A 659 -3.37 6.60 28.36
CA THR A 659 -3.88 5.26 27.98
C THR A 659 -4.19 4.43 29.21
N GLY A 660 -4.10 5.01 30.42
CA GLY A 660 -4.29 4.31 31.67
C GLY A 660 -3.09 3.46 32.12
N MET A 661 -1.96 3.48 31.40
CA MET A 661 -0.78 2.67 31.73
C MET A 661 0.04 3.30 32.86
N THR A 662 0.51 2.47 33.80
CA THR A 662 1.43 2.90 34.88
C THR A 662 2.90 2.70 34.49
N SER A 663 3.83 3.17 35.33
CA SER A 663 5.25 2.86 35.19
C SER A 663 5.53 1.35 35.14
N LEU A 664 4.79 0.54 35.91
CA LEU A 664 4.91 -0.92 35.90
C LEU A 664 4.44 -1.50 34.56
N SER A 665 3.31 -1.02 34.01
CA SER A 665 2.81 -1.42 32.70
C SER A 665 3.82 -1.14 31.58
N HIS A 666 4.43 0.06 31.57
CA HIS A 666 5.46 0.42 30.58
C HIS A 666 6.72 -0.44 30.71
N ALA A 667 7.24 -0.61 31.92
CA ALA A 667 8.40 -1.48 32.18
C ALA A 667 8.14 -2.94 31.75
N ALA A 668 6.93 -3.43 32.00
CA ALA A 668 6.51 -4.79 31.65
C ALA A 668 6.39 -5.00 30.13
N TYR A 669 5.77 -4.06 29.41
CA TYR A 669 5.62 -4.11 27.96
C TYR A 669 6.96 -4.02 27.21
N HIS A 670 7.88 -3.18 27.70
CA HIS A 670 9.18 -2.95 27.05
C HIS A 670 10.30 -3.92 27.48
N GLY A 671 10.05 -4.84 28.42
CA GLY A 671 11.03 -5.88 28.76
C GLY A 671 12.10 -5.45 29.77
N HIS A 672 11.83 -4.43 30.59
CA HIS A 672 12.81 -3.88 31.53
C HIS A 672 12.74 -4.56 32.91
N GLU A 673 13.28 -5.77 33.01
CA GLU A 673 13.20 -6.62 34.21
C GLU A 673 13.66 -5.93 35.51
N SER A 674 14.82 -5.25 35.52
CA SER A 674 15.33 -4.55 36.70
C SER A 674 14.36 -3.46 37.20
N THR A 675 13.72 -2.75 36.28
CA THR A 675 12.77 -1.69 36.64
C THR A 675 11.46 -2.27 37.19
N VAL A 676 10.98 -3.39 36.64
CA VAL A 676 9.84 -4.13 37.19
C VAL A 676 10.12 -4.57 38.63
N ARG A 677 11.30 -5.14 38.90
CA ARG A 677 11.69 -5.55 40.27
C ARG A 677 11.66 -4.36 41.23
N LEU A 678 12.25 -3.24 40.84
CA LEU A 678 12.31 -2.05 41.70
C LEU A 678 10.94 -1.42 41.99
N LEU A 679 10.07 -1.34 40.98
CA LEU A 679 8.71 -0.83 41.15
C LEU A 679 7.92 -1.73 42.12
N LEU A 680 8.02 -3.06 41.98
CA LEU A 680 7.35 -4.02 42.85
C LEU A 680 7.94 -4.04 44.28
N GLU A 681 9.24 -3.81 44.44
CA GLU A 681 9.88 -3.61 45.77
C GLU A 681 9.33 -2.36 46.49
N HIS A 682 8.93 -1.34 45.73
CA HIS A 682 8.30 -0.12 46.24
C HIS A 682 6.76 -0.19 46.22
N SER A 683 6.19 -1.41 46.23
CA SER A 683 4.75 -1.67 46.35
C SER A 683 3.89 -1.16 45.18
N ALA A 684 4.44 -1.12 43.96
CA ALA A 684 3.62 -0.89 42.76
C ALA A 684 2.54 -1.98 42.60
N ASP A 685 1.32 -1.58 42.23
CA ASP A 685 0.19 -2.49 42.10
C ASP A 685 0.29 -3.36 40.83
N VAL A 686 0.42 -4.67 41.06
CA VAL A 686 0.53 -5.70 40.02
C VAL A 686 -0.76 -5.90 39.22
N HIS A 687 -1.90 -5.43 39.74
CA HIS A 687 -3.24 -5.60 39.16
C HIS A 687 -3.76 -4.36 38.43
N THR A 688 -2.90 -3.37 38.20
CA THR A 688 -3.26 -2.17 37.44
C THR A 688 -3.82 -2.52 36.06
N ARG A 689 -4.81 -1.74 35.61
CA ARG A 689 -5.44 -1.89 34.30
C ARG A 689 -5.32 -0.59 33.51
N ASP A 690 -4.94 -0.74 32.25
CA ASP A 690 -4.99 0.34 31.25
C ASP A 690 -6.44 0.55 30.74
N GLU A 691 -6.62 1.47 29.80
CA GLU A 691 -7.95 1.77 29.23
C GLU A 691 -8.56 0.61 28.45
N ASP A 692 -7.75 -0.31 27.91
CA ASP A 692 -8.23 -1.54 27.26
C ASP A 692 -8.44 -2.67 28.28
N GLY A 693 -8.27 -2.41 29.58
CA GLY A 693 -8.40 -3.40 30.65
C GLY A 693 -7.22 -4.36 30.80
N ARG A 694 -6.10 -4.14 30.08
CA ARG A 694 -4.90 -4.99 30.10
C ARG A 694 -4.09 -4.77 31.37
N THR A 695 -3.52 -5.85 31.90
CA THR A 695 -2.67 -5.85 33.09
C THR A 695 -1.18 -5.81 32.72
N PRO A 696 -0.26 -5.46 33.65
CA PRO A 696 1.17 -5.63 33.43
C PRO A 696 1.55 -7.05 32.98
N LEU A 697 0.83 -8.07 33.46
CA LEU A 697 1.05 -9.46 33.08
C LEU A 697 0.65 -9.72 31.61
N SER A 698 -0.50 -9.23 31.15
CA SER A 698 -0.90 -9.39 29.75
C SER A 698 0.01 -8.60 28.80
N LEU A 699 0.47 -7.41 29.20
CA LEU A 699 1.44 -6.61 28.44
C LEU A 699 2.81 -7.28 28.33
N ALA A 700 3.33 -7.84 29.42
CA ALA A 700 4.56 -8.64 29.40
C ALA A 700 4.41 -9.90 28.54
N SER A 701 3.20 -10.49 28.53
CA SER A 701 2.89 -11.69 27.77
C SER A 701 2.78 -11.42 26.27
N GLU A 702 2.20 -10.28 25.90
CA GLU A 702 2.20 -9.76 24.53
C GLU A 702 3.62 -9.49 24.02
N GLY A 703 4.49 -8.92 24.87
CA GLY A 703 5.90 -8.65 24.54
C GLY A 703 6.83 -9.86 24.57
N GLY A 704 6.38 -11.01 25.08
CA GLY A 704 7.19 -12.24 25.15
C GLY A 704 8.23 -12.26 26.27
N HIS A 705 8.10 -11.41 27.29
CA HIS A 705 9.12 -11.20 28.32
C HIS A 705 9.01 -12.21 29.46
N GLU A 706 9.52 -13.43 29.25
CA GLU A 706 9.42 -14.55 30.20
C GLU A 706 9.85 -14.20 31.64
N GLY A 707 10.99 -13.52 31.80
CA GLY A 707 11.52 -13.12 33.12
C GLY A 707 10.55 -12.22 33.89
N ILE A 708 9.89 -11.30 33.20
CA ILE A 708 8.90 -10.38 33.79
C ILE A 708 7.61 -11.12 34.13
N VAL A 709 7.12 -11.97 33.22
CA VAL A 709 5.93 -12.80 33.47
C VAL A 709 6.13 -13.62 34.75
N ARG A 710 7.31 -14.24 34.93
CA ARG A 710 7.65 -14.99 36.14
C ARG A 710 7.58 -14.12 37.40
N ILE A 711 8.21 -12.94 37.38
CA ILE A 711 8.22 -12.02 38.52
C ILE A 711 6.80 -11.56 38.89
N LEU A 712 5.98 -11.22 37.89
CA LEU A 712 4.61 -10.76 38.12
C LEU A 712 3.75 -11.86 38.75
N LEU A 713 3.85 -13.10 38.26
CA LEU A 713 3.16 -14.27 38.83
C LEU A 713 3.63 -14.57 40.26
N GLU A 714 4.94 -14.53 40.53
CA GLU A 714 5.50 -14.67 41.88
C GLU A 714 4.99 -13.59 42.86
N LYS A 715 4.67 -12.40 42.33
CA LYS A 715 4.10 -11.28 43.09
C LYS A 715 2.57 -11.28 43.14
N GLY A 716 1.93 -12.37 42.68
CA GLY A 716 0.50 -12.59 42.82
C GLY A 716 -0.35 -12.06 41.66
N ALA A 717 0.24 -11.73 40.50
CA ALA A 717 -0.54 -11.37 39.31
C ALA A 717 -1.53 -12.49 38.94
N ASP A 718 -2.76 -12.10 38.61
CA ASP A 718 -3.80 -13.04 38.21
C ASP A 718 -3.63 -13.43 36.73
N ALA A 719 -3.21 -14.68 36.49
CA ALA A 719 -3.05 -15.24 35.15
C ALA A 719 -4.36 -15.36 34.36
N GLU A 720 -5.50 -15.37 35.06
CA GLU A 720 -6.84 -15.48 34.48
C GLU A 720 -7.52 -14.13 34.25
N SER A 721 -6.84 -13.03 34.62
CA SER A 721 -7.33 -11.68 34.35
C SER A 721 -7.54 -11.46 32.84
N VAL A 722 -8.65 -10.82 32.50
CA VAL A 722 -9.03 -10.52 31.12
C VAL A 722 -9.11 -9.02 30.87
N ASP A 723 -8.76 -8.64 29.64
CA ASP A 723 -8.96 -7.30 29.09
C ASP A 723 -10.42 -7.05 28.69
N GLU A 724 -10.73 -5.87 28.14
CA GLU A 724 -12.10 -5.51 27.72
C GLU A 724 -12.64 -6.37 26.56
N GLU A 725 -11.76 -7.02 25.79
CA GLU A 725 -12.14 -7.99 24.76
C GLU A 725 -12.19 -9.43 25.30
N GLY A 726 -12.04 -9.62 26.61
CA GLY A 726 -12.07 -10.92 27.27
C GLY A 726 -10.80 -11.76 27.05
N ARG A 727 -9.68 -11.17 26.61
CA ARG A 727 -8.43 -11.91 26.35
C ARG A 727 -7.60 -12.05 27.62
N THR A 728 -7.12 -13.26 27.88
CA THR A 728 -6.14 -13.54 28.93
C THR A 728 -4.71 -13.24 28.50
N SER A 729 -3.78 -13.17 29.47
CA SER A 729 -2.34 -13.13 29.20
C SER A 729 -1.87 -14.31 28.32
N LEU A 730 -2.46 -15.49 28.49
CA LEU A 730 -2.14 -16.68 27.69
C LEU A 730 -2.63 -16.51 26.25
N ALA A 731 -3.82 -15.95 26.04
CA ALA A 731 -4.35 -15.64 24.72
C ALA A 731 -3.46 -14.63 23.98
N TRP A 732 -2.98 -13.58 24.66
CA TRP A 732 -2.03 -12.61 24.10
C TRP A 732 -0.68 -13.25 23.71
N ALA A 733 -0.09 -14.06 24.58
CA ALA A 733 1.15 -14.79 24.26
C ALA A 733 0.97 -15.75 23.08
N ALA A 734 -0.18 -16.45 23.01
CA ALA A 734 -0.50 -17.35 21.91
C ALA A 734 -0.71 -16.59 20.59
N ALA A 735 -1.38 -15.43 20.63
CA ALA A 735 -1.62 -14.56 19.48
C ALA A 735 -0.35 -13.92 18.90
N GLN A 736 0.75 -13.87 19.65
CA GLN A 736 2.06 -13.42 19.19
C GLN A 736 3.06 -14.58 18.97
N GLY A 737 2.69 -15.81 19.33
CA GLY A 737 3.53 -17.01 19.14
C GLY A 737 4.64 -17.18 20.19
N HIS A 738 4.54 -16.54 21.35
CA HIS A 738 5.53 -16.64 22.43
C HIS A 738 5.37 -17.93 23.24
N CYS A 739 5.82 -19.07 22.66
CA CYS A 739 5.59 -20.39 23.23
C CYS A 739 6.14 -20.57 24.66
N THR A 740 7.27 -19.96 25.00
CA THR A 740 7.86 -20.04 26.35
C THR A 740 6.96 -19.37 27.41
N VAL A 741 6.37 -18.23 27.07
CA VAL A 741 5.40 -17.54 27.93
C VAL A 741 4.10 -18.34 28.06
N VAL A 742 3.60 -18.90 26.95
CA VAL A 742 2.41 -19.79 26.97
C VAL A 742 2.64 -20.99 27.91
N ARG A 743 3.82 -21.61 27.85
CA ARG A 743 4.21 -22.71 28.76
C ARG A 743 4.19 -22.26 30.22
N LEU A 744 4.83 -21.13 30.52
CA LEU A 744 4.93 -20.59 31.88
C LEU A 744 3.55 -20.24 32.47
N LEU A 745 2.67 -19.62 31.68
CA LEU A 745 1.31 -19.28 32.12
C LEU A 745 0.48 -20.54 32.36
N PHE A 746 0.58 -21.54 31.47
CA PHE A 746 -0.07 -22.83 31.66
C PHE A 746 0.40 -23.57 32.92
N GLU A 747 1.72 -23.63 33.14
CA GLU A 747 2.32 -24.21 34.36
C GLU A 747 1.89 -23.47 35.64
N SER A 748 1.52 -22.20 35.51
CA SER A 748 1.00 -21.36 36.60
C SER A 748 -0.53 -21.45 36.78
N GLY A 749 -1.20 -22.34 36.04
CA GLY A 749 -2.62 -22.64 36.18
C GLY A 749 -3.56 -21.86 35.24
N ALA A 750 -3.05 -21.16 34.23
CA ALA A 750 -3.89 -20.49 33.24
C ALA A 750 -4.64 -21.49 32.34
N ASP A 751 -5.90 -21.19 32.03
CA ASP A 751 -6.76 -22.03 31.19
C ASP A 751 -6.41 -21.87 29.71
N ILE A 752 -6.01 -22.98 29.08
CA ILE A 752 -5.69 -23.06 27.65
C ILE A 752 -6.93 -23.06 26.76
N HIS A 753 -8.11 -23.29 27.32
CA HIS A 753 -9.37 -23.43 26.60
C HIS A 753 -10.20 -22.14 26.57
N LYS A 754 -9.88 -21.17 27.44
CA LYS A 754 -10.69 -19.97 27.62
C LYS A 754 -10.76 -19.15 26.32
N PRO A 755 -11.93 -19.06 25.66
CA PRO A 755 -12.08 -18.23 24.47
C PRO A 755 -12.12 -16.75 24.85
N GLU A 756 -11.70 -15.87 23.95
CA GLU A 756 -11.95 -14.44 24.11
C GLU A 756 -13.47 -14.15 24.12
N GLU A 757 -13.93 -13.23 24.96
CA GLU A 757 -15.34 -12.83 25.02
C GLU A 757 -15.70 -11.79 23.93
N GLY A 758 -14.70 -11.34 23.17
CA GLY A 758 -14.81 -10.39 22.07
C GLY A 758 -15.48 -10.92 20.80
N ARG A 759 -15.33 -10.17 19.70
CA ARG A 759 -16.15 -10.31 18.47
C ARG A 759 -16.13 -11.67 17.79
N ASN A 760 -15.15 -12.54 18.04
CA ASN A 760 -14.98 -13.79 17.30
C ASN A 760 -14.87 -15.04 18.19
N GLY A 761 -14.95 -14.95 19.52
CA GLY A 761 -14.98 -16.14 20.39
C GLY A 761 -13.79 -17.10 20.23
N GLN A 762 -12.60 -16.61 19.87
CA GLN A 762 -11.46 -17.45 19.48
C GLN A 762 -10.70 -17.99 20.70
N THR A 763 -10.28 -19.25 20.62
CA THR A 763 -9.41 -19.88 21.64
C THR A 763 -7.94 -19.51 21.43
N PRO A 764 -7.07 -19.68 22.45
CA PRO A 764 -5.62 -19.51 22.29
C PRO A 764 -5.03 -20.33 21.13
N LEU A 765 -5.56 -21.54 20.88
CA LEU A 765 -5.17 -22.36 19.74
C LEU A 765 -5.49 -21.66 18.41
N MET A 766 -6.69 -21.11 18.27
CA MET A 766 -7.11 -20.39 17.06
C MET A 766 -6.24 -19.15 16.82
N LEU A 767 -5.90 -18.40 17.88
CA LEU A 767 -5.01 -17.24 17.81
C LEU A 767 -3.58 -17.62 17.38
N ALA A 768 -3.04 -18.72 17.93
CA ALA A 768 -1.72 -19.24 17.53
C ALA A 768 -1.71 -19.73 16.07
N VAL A 769 -2.78 -20.40 15.62
CA VAL A 769 -2.93 -20.85 14.24
C VAL A 769 -2.97 -19.67 13.26
N GLN A 770 -3.62 -18.57 13.62
CA GLN A 770 -3.67 -17.37 12.78
C GLN A 770 -2.30 -16.72 12.49
N ARG A 771 -1.34 -16.91 13.39
CA ARG A 771 0.06 -16.49 13.21
C ARG A 771 0.95 -17.57 12.62
N PHE A 772 0.45 -18.79 12.49
CA PHE A 772 1.24 -19.97 12.11
C PHE A 772 2.39 -20.24 13.09
N ALA A 773 2.15 -20.00 14.39
CA ALA A 773 3.10 -20.26 15.46
C ALA A 773 3.16 -21.77 15.76
N GLU A 774 3.84 -22.55 14.91
CA GLU A 774 3.81 -24.02 14.94
C GLU A 774 4.17 -24.60 16.31
N GLU A 775 5.19 -24.06 16.99
CA GLU A 775 5.60 -24.55 18.32
C GLU A 775 4.50 -24.34 19.37
N THR A 776 3.86 -23.17 19.37
CA THR A 776 2.73 -22.85 20.25
C THR A 776 1.51 -23.71 19.92
N VAL A 777 1.19 -23.88 18.64
CA VAL A 777 0.08 -24.74 18.18
C VAL A 777 0.33 -26.18 18.64
N ARG A 778 1.54 -26.71 18.46
CA ARG A 778 1.93 -28.04 18.90
C ARG A 778 1.78 -28.18 20.41
N PHE A 779 2.30 -27.23 21.18
CA PHE A 779 2.19 -27.22 22.64
C PHE A 779 0.73 -27.21 23.11
N LEU A 780 -0.10 -26.32 22.56
CA LEU A 780 -1.51 -26.23 22.94
C LEU A 780 -2.27 -27.53 22.63
N LEU A 781 -2.03 -28.14 21.46
CA LEU A 781 -2.62 -29.42 21.09
C LEU A 781 -2.11 -30.58 21.97
N ASP A 782 -0.81 -30.61 22.28
CA ASP A 782 -0.22 -31.62 23.16
C ASP A 782 -0.78 -31.57 24.59
N ASN A 783 -1.26 -30.39 25.02
CA ASN A 783 -1.88 -30.18 26.33
C ASN A 783 -3.42 -30.19 26.29
N GLY A 784 -4.01 -30.66 25.19
CA GLY A 784 -5.44 -30.99 25.12
C GLY A 784 -6.34 -29.91 24.51
N ALA A 785 -5.82 -28.82 23.95
CA ALA A 785 -6.63 -27.83 23.24
C ALA A 785 -7.47 -28.49 22.13
N ASP A 786 -8.76 -28.14 22.07
CA ASP A 786 -9.69 -28.74 21.11
C ASP A 786 -9.39 -28.28 19.67
N VAL A 787 -8.84 -29.19 18.88
CA VAL A 787 -8.49 -29.01 17.47
C VAL A 787 -9.71 -28.70 16.58
N ASN A 788 -10.91 -29.06 17.04
CA ASN A 788 -12.17 -28.93 16.32
C ASN A 788 -13.11 -27.85 16.88
N PHE A 789 -12.65 -27.07 17.87
CA PHE A 789 -13.43 -25.96 18.40
C PHE A 789 -13.86 -25.03 17.25
N ALA A 790 -15.12 -24.66 17.21
CA ALA A 790 -15.67 -23.76 16.20
C ALA A 790 -16.18 -22.50 16.89
N ASP A 791 -15.79 -21.32 16.40
CA ASP A 791 -16.27 -20.09 17.02
C ASP A 791 -17.77 -19.86 16.83
N ASP A 792 -18.34 -19.11 17.78
CA ASP A 792 -19.78 -18.87 17.86
C ASP A 792 -20.31 -17.85 16.86
N VAL A 793 -19.46 -17.21 16.05
CA VAL A 793 -19.89 -16.16 15.12
C VAL A 793 -19.94 -16.68 13.70
N THR A 794 -18.83 -17.24 13.23
CA THR A 794 -18.61 -17.72 11.88
C THR A 794 -18.59 -19.25 11.78
N GLY A 795 -18.37 -19.96 12.89
CA GLY A 795 -18.20 -21.41 12.90
C GLY A 795 -16.85 -21.86 12.32
N GLN A 796 -15.83 -21.01 12.32
CA GLN A 796 -14.49 -21.37 11.87
C GLN A 796 -13.79 -22.25 12.91
N THR A 797 -13.19 -23.33 12.41
CA THR A 797 -12.28 -24.19 13.18
C THR A 797 -10.83 -23.72 13.02
N PRO A 798 -9.90 -24.16 13.88
CA PRO A 798 -8.47 -23.99 13.65
C PRO A 798 -8.03 -24.37 12.23
N LEU A 799 -8.52 -25.49 11.68
CA LEU A 799 -8.19 -25.92 10.32
C LEU A 799 -8.72 -24.95 9.25
N LEU A 800 -9.95 -24.46 9.39
CA LEU A 800 -10.52 -23.45 8.49
C LEU A 800 -9.72 -22.14 8.53
N LEU A 801 -9.31 -21.70 9.72
CA LEU A 801 -8.45 -20.52 9.90
C LEU A 801 -7.09 -20.70 9.20
N ALA A 802 -6.45 -21.85 9.38
CA ALA A 802 -5.18 -22.17 8.73
C ALA A 802 -5.28 -22.12 7.19
N CYS A 803 -6.43 -22.50 6.63
CA CYS A 803 -6.68 -22.48 5.19
C CYS A 803 -7.06 -21.09 4.64
N SER A 804 -7.41 -20.13 5.52
CA SER A 804 -7.93 -18.82 5.12
C SER A 804 -6.86 -17.75 4.85
N ARG A 805 -5.57 -18.03 5.11
CA ARG A 805 -4.50 -17.03 4.99
C ARG A 805 -3.30 -17.55 4.21
N GLN A 806 -2.76 -16.72 3.31
CA GLN A 806 -1.51 -16.98 2.62
C GLN A 806 -0.33 -16.45 3.46
N ARG A 807 0.27 -17.28 4.31
CA ARG A 807 1.56 -16.99 4.96
C ARG A 807 2.44 -18.25 4.99
N GLN A 808 3.75 -18.03 5.09
CA GLN A 808 4.73 -19.10 5.31
C GLN A 808 4.38 -19.87 6.59
N GLY A 809 4.51 -21.21 6.56
CA GLY A 809 4.17 -22.10 7.67
C GLY A 809 2.75 -22.68 7.66
N GLY A 810 1.84 -22.19 6.81
CA GLY A 810 0.45 -22.67 6.73
C GLY A 810 0.31 -24.16 6.44
N LYS A 811 1.16 -24.71 5.56
CA LYS A 811 1.19 -26.15 5.27
C LYS A 811 1.55 -26.99 6.50
N SER A 812 2.59 -26.60 7.24
CA SER A 812 3.03 -27.33 8.43
C SER A 812 1.95 -27.31 9.50
N THR A 813 1.33 -26.15 9.74
CA THR A 813 0.19 -26.02 10.66
C THR A 813 -1.01 -26.85 10.23
N VAL A 814 -1.37 -26.85 8.94
CA VAL A 814 -2.46 -27.71 8.41
C VAL A 814 -2.15 -29.18 8.63
N ARG A 815 -0.94 -29.64 8.32
CA ARG A 815 -0.52 -31.03 8.58
C ARG A 815 -0.59 -31.37 10.07
N LEU A 816 -0.05 -30.50 10.92
CA LEU A 816 -0.10 -30.67 12.37
C LEU A 816 -1.54 -30.77 12.88
N LEU A 817 -2.45 -29.91 12.42
CA LEU A 817 -3.86 -29.97 12.81
C LEU A 817 -4.52 -31.27 12.35
N LEU A 818 -4.27 -31.71 11.11
CA LEU A 818 -4.79 -32.97 10.57
C LEU A 818 -4.24 -34.19 11.34
N ASP A 819 -2.93 -34.22 11.64
CA ASP A 819 -2.28 -35.26 12.44
C ASP A 819 -2.87 -35.37 13.85
N ARG A 820 -3.47 -34.29 14.37
CA ARG A 820 -4.14 -34.23 15.67
C ARG A 820 -5.66 -34.41 15.59
N GLY A 821 -6.18 -34.82 14.44
CA GLY A 821 -7.60 -35.19 14.27
C GLY A 821 -8.52 -34.01 13.95
N ALA A 822 -8.02 -32.94 13.33
CA ALA A 822 -8.87 -31.90 12.77
C ALA A 822 -9.83 -32.48 11.72
N ASN A 823 -11.11 -32.12 11.80
CA ASN A 823 -12.12 -32.55 10.85
C ASN A 823 -11.92 -31.84 9.51
N ILE A 824 -11.43 -32.61 8.53
CA ILE A 824 -11.02 -32.13 7.21
C ILE A 824 -12.15 -31.55 6.36
N ASP A 825 -13.41 -31.92 6.63
CA ASP A 825 -14.60 -31.50 5.87
C ASP A 825 -15.61 -30.70 6.72
N LYS A 826 -15.21 -30.26 7.92
CA LYS A 826 -16.09 -29.43 8.76
C LYS A 826 -16.38 -28.11 8.05
N MET A 827 -17.67 -27.82 7.85
CA MET A 827 -18.11 -26.56 7.26
C MET A 827 -18.27 -25.45 8.31
N ASP A 828 -17.90 -24.24 7.93
CA ASP A 828 -18.31 -23.01 8.63
C ASP A 828 -19.80 -22.69 8.38
N ARG A 829 -20.30 -21.61 8.99
CA ARG A 829 -21.71 -21.18 8.82
C ARG A 829 -22.05 -20.71 7.40
N TYR A 830 -21.05 -20.52 6.54
CA TYR A 830 -21.22 -20.17 5.13
C TYR A 830 -21.13 -21.42 4.22
N GLY A 831 -21.11 -22.62 4.81
CA GLY A 831 -20.98 -23.88 4.09
C GLY A 831 -19.60 -24.08 3.44
N SER A 832 -18.55 -23.42 3.93
CA SER A 832 -17.18 -23.57 3.40
C SER A 832 -16.42 -24.65 4.16
N THR A 833 -16.00 -25.71 3.46
CA THR A 833 -15.01 -26.68 3.94
C THR A 833 -13.59 -26.08 3.88
N PRO A 834 -12.59 -26.66 4.58
CA PRO A 834 -11.18 -26.28 4.46
C PRO A 834 -10.69 -26.25 3.01
N LEU A 835 -11.05 -27.27 2.20
CA LEU A 835 -10.67 -27.33 0.78
C LEU A 835 -11.34 -26.21 -0.03
N SER A 836 -12.62 -25.95 0.22
CA SER A 836 -13.38 -24.85 -0.38
C SER A 836 -12.79 -23.47 -0.01
N LYS A 837 -12.32 -23.31 1.24
CA LYS A 837 -11.64 -22.09 1.69
C LYS A 837 -10.31 -21.90 0.99
N ALA A 838 -9.45 -22.94 0.96
CA ALA A 838 -8.18 -22.92 0.24
C ALA A 838 -8.38 -22.63 -1.26
N SER A 839 -9.46 -23.13 -1.84
CA SER A 839 -9.84 -22.90 -3.25
C SER A 839 -10.23 -21.45 -3.54
N VAL A 840 -10.84 -20.74 -2.59
CA VAL A 840 -11.16 -19.30 -2.70
C VAL A 840 -9.91 -18.45 -2.52
N GLU A 841 -9.07 -18.78 -1.54
CA GLU A 841 -7.82 -18.06 -1.29
C GLU A 841 -6.73 -18.38 -2.32
N GLY A 842 -6.91 -19.41 -3.15
CA GLY A 842 -5.95 -19.81 -4.18
C GLY A 842 -4.68 -20.47 -3.63
N ASN A 843 -4.72 -20.99 -2.40
CA ASN A 843 -3.55 -21.62 -1.76
C ASN A 843 -3.37 -23.07 -2.22
N VAL A 844 -2.78 -23.26 -3.40
CA VAL A 844 -2.61 -24.57 -4.07
C VAL A 844 -1.87 -25.58 -3.19
N GLU A 845 -0.88 -25.15 -2.39
CA GLU A 845 -0.09 -26.06 -1.57
C GLU A 845 -0.90 -26.62 -0.38
N ILE A 846 -1.68 -25.77 0.29
CA ILE A 846 -2.65 -26.22 1.30
C ILE A 846 -3.72 -27.10 0.64
N GLY A 847 -4.23 -26.71 -0.52
CA GLY A 847 -5.19 -27.49 -1.30
C GLY A 847 -4.70 -28.90 -1.60
N ARG A 848 -3.48 -29.05 -2.12
CA ARG A 848 -2.85 -30.35 -2.36
C ARG A 848 -2.70 -31.16 -1.07
N THR A 849 -2.28 -30.51 0.02
CA THR A 849 -2.15 -31.18 1.32
C THR A 849 -3.49 -31.72 1.83
N LEU A 850 -4.57 -30.96 1.68
CA LEU A 850 -5.93 -31.41 2.04
C LEU A 850 -6.41 -32.55 1.15
N ILE A 851 -6.18 -32.48 -0.15
CA ILE A 851 -6.52 -33.54 -1.11
C ILE A 851 -5.75 -34.83 -0.78
N GLU A 852 -4.43 -34.73 -0.53
CA GLU A 852 -3.58 -35.85 -0.10
C GLU A 852 -4.05 -36.47 1.22
N ALA A 853 -4.59 -35.65 2.13
CA ALA A 853 -5.18 -36.08 3.39
C ALA A 853 -6.63 -36.61 3.28
N GLY A 854 -7.21 -36.63 2.08
CA GLY A 854 -8.52 -37.21 1.79
C GLY A 854 -9.71 -36.26 1.92
N ALA A 855 -9.52 -34.94 1.78
CA ALA A 855 -10.62 -33.97 1.75
C ALA A 855 -11.62 -34.26 0.62
N ASP A 856 -12.91 -34.04 0.86
CA ASP A 856 -13.94 -34.23 -0.17
C ASP A 856 -13.84 -33.16 -1.27
N ILE A 857 -13.31 -33.58 -2.42
CA ILE A 857 -13.13 -32.77 -3.63
C ILE A 857 -14.48 -32.28 -4.19
N GLU A 858 -15.57 -32.99 -3.94
CA GLU A 858 -16.91 -32.69 -4.46
C GLU A 858 -17.83 -32.03 -3.41
N SER A 859 -17.26 -31.58 -2.28
CA SER A 859 -18.02 -30.94 -1.21
C SER A 859 -18.78 -29.70 -1.69
N LYS A 860 -20.09 -29.68 -1.48
CA LYS A 860 -20.97 -28.59 -1.91
C LYS A 860 -21.31 -27.65 -0.77
N ASN A 861 -21.22 -26.34 -1.03
CA ASN A 861 -21.71 -25.32 -0.10
C ASN A 861 -23.24 -25.14 -0.21
N GLU A 862 -23.77 -24.14 0.51
CA GLU A 862 -25.21 -23.79 0.52
C GLU A 862 -25.81 -23.40 -0.85
N TYR A 863 -24.98 -23.11 -1.85
CA TYR A 863 -25.41 -22.81 -3.23
C TYR A 863 -25.19 -24.01 -4.17
N GLY A 864 -24.81 -25.17 -3.65
CA GLY A 864 -24.47 -26.36 -4.44
C GLY A 864 -23.12 -26.29 -5.16
N ARG A 865 -22.26 -25.32 -4.82
CA ARG A 865 -20.98 -25.09 -5.52
C ARG A 865 -19.85 -25.94 -4.93
N THR A 866 -19.14 -26.63 -5.82
CA THR A 866 -17.92 -27.39 -5.49
C THR A 866 -16.70 -26.47 -5.30
N PRO A 867 -15.58 -26.97 -4.71
CA PRO A 867 -14.31 -26.25 -4.65
C PRO A 867 -13.82 -25.83 -6.05
N LEU A 868 -14.04 -26.66 -7.08
CA LEU A 868 -13.69 -26.34 -8.48
C LEU A 868 -14.46 -25.13 -9.01
N ALA A 869 -15.78 -25.10 -8.79
CA ALA A 869 -16.62 -23.95 -9.19
C ALA A 869 -16.21 -22.66 -8.47
N ARG A 870 -15.80 -22.74 -7.20
CA ARG A 870 -15.30 -21.60 -6.43
C ARG A 870 -13.94 -21.12 -6.94
N ALA A 871 -12.98 -22.03 -7.14
CA ALA A 871 -11.67 -21.68 -7.71
C ALA A 871 -11.81 -21.03 -9.09
N ALA A 872 -12.74 -21.51 -9.93
CA ALA A 872 -13.03 -20.94 -11.24
C ALA A 872 -13.64 -19.52 -11.18
N TYR A 873 -14.51 -19.26 -10.19
CA TYR A 873 -15.13 -17.95 -9.96
C TYR A 873 -14.12 -16.90 -9.46
N TYR A 874 -13.21 -17.29 -8.57
CA TYR A 874 -12.19 -16.41 -7.97
C TYR A 874 -10.88 -16.30 -8.77
N ASP A 875 -10.84 -16.83 -10.00
CA ASP A 875 -9.67 -16.79 -10.90
C ASP A 875 -8.40 -17.52 -10.40
N ASN A 876 -8.58 -18.58 -9.61
CA ASN A 876 -7.48 -19.36 -9.05
C ASN A 876 -7.06 -20.50 -10.01
N TYR A 877 -6.56 -20.16 -11.19
CA TYR A 877 -6.31 -21.12 -12.28
C TYR A 877 -5.36 -22.28 -11.90
N GLN A 878 -4.34 -22.04 -11.07
CA GLN A 878 -3.43 -23.10 -10.62
C GLN A 878 -4.14 -24.11 -9.72
N PHE A 879 -5.09 -23.63 -8.89
CA PHE A 879 -5.91 -24.47 -8.02
C PHE A 879 -6.95 -25.23 -8.85
N VAL A 880 -7.54 -24.59 -9.87
CA VAL A 880 -8.39 -25.27 -10.87
C VAL A 880 -7.65 -26.45 -11.50
N CYS A 881 -6.41 -26.25 -11.97
CA CYS A 881 -5.60 -27.36 -12.49
C CYS A 881 -5.39 -28.46 -11.43
N ALA A 882 -5.04 -28.09 -10.20
CA ALA A 882 -4.80 -29.05 -9.13
C ALA A 882 -6.05 -29.88 -8.78
N LEU A 883 -7.24 -29.28 -8.76
CA LEU A 883 -8.50 -29.99 -8.52
C LEU A 883 -8.86 -30.92 -9.67
N ILE A 884 -8.70 -30.48 -10.92
CA ILE A 884 -8.96 -31.32 -12.10
C ILE A 884 -7.98 -32.50 -12.15
N ASP A 885 -6.70 -32.25 -11.91
CA ASP A 885 -5.68 -33.31 -11.87
C ASP A 885 -5.91 -34.28 -10.70
N ALA A 886 -6.59 -33.85 -9.64
CA ALA A 886 -7.04 -34.68 -8.51
C ALA A 886 -8.37 -35.41 -8.77
N GLY A 887 -9.01 -35.21 -9.94
CA GLY A 887 -10.23 -35.92 -10.35
C GLY A 887 -11.55 -35.19 -10.05
N ALA A 888 -11.53 -33.87 -9.82
CA ALA A 888 -12.76 -33.10 -9.66
C ALA A 888 -13.65 -33.16 -10.92
N ASP A 889 -14.96 -33.27 -10.73
CA ASP A 889 -15.94 -33.27 -11.83
C ASP A 889 -16.06 -31.88 -12.46
N ILE A 890 -15.54 -31.77 -13.68
CA ILE A 890 -15.52 -30.55 -14.49
C ILE A 890 -16.94 -30.05 -14.83
N GLU A 891 -17.92 -30.96 -14.88
CA GLU A 891 -19.31 -30.66 -15.26
C GLU A 891 -20.26 -30.57 -14.05
N SER A 892 -19.72 -30.58 -12.82
CA SER A 892 -20.52 -30.51 -11.60
C SER A 892 -21.38 -29.24 -11.57
N LYS A 893 -22.69 -29.41 -11.34
CA LYS A 893 -23.66 -28.31 -11.38
C LYS A 893 -24.01 -27.80 -9.98
N ASP A 894 -24.08 -26.48 -9.87
CA ASP A 894 -24.63 -25.77 -8.70
C ASP A 894 -26.17 -25.82 -8.65
N GLU A 895 -26.78 -25.19 -7.65
CA GLU A 895 -28.24 -25.18 -7.50
C GLU A 895 -28.98 -24.49 -8.66
N ASP A 896 -28.32 -23.60 -9.42
CA ASP A 896 -28.88 -22.98 -10.62
C ASP A 896 -28.65 -23.85 -11.87
N GLY A 897 -27.99 -25.00 -11.74
CA GLY A 897 -27.60 -25.86 -12.86
C GLY A 897 -26.33 -25.43 -13.57
N ARG A 898 -25.52 -24.55 -12.97
CA ARG A 898 -24.38 -23.90 -13.60
C ARG A 898 -23.09 -24.64 -13.32
N THR A 899 -22.29 -24.86 -14.37
CA THR A 899 -20.98 -25.51 -14.33
C THR A 899 -19.88 -24.52 -13.93
N PRO A 900 -18.68 -24.96 -13.48
CA PRO A 900 -17.53 -24.09 -13.25
C PRO A 900 -17.22 -23.16 -14.44
N LEU A 901 -17.42 -23.65 -15.67
CA LEU A 901 -17.21 -22.87 -16.90
C LEU A 901 -18.18 -21.69 -17.03
N SER A 902 -19.44 -21.85 -16.61
CA SER A 902 -20.43 -20.76 -16.61
C SER A 902 -20.23 -19.73 -15.48
N ARG A 903 -19.35 -20.02 -14.53
CA ARG A 903 -19.04 -19.15 -13.38
C ARG A 903 -17.78 -18.31 -13.57
N THR A 904 -16.83 -18.80 -14.37
CA THR A 904 -15.56 -18.12 -14.52
C THR A 904 -15.70 -16.80 -15.26
N ARG A 905 -14.90 -15.82 -14.86
CA ARG A 905 -14.76 -14.52 -15.54
C ARG A 905 -13.37 -14.37 -16.17
N SER A 906 -12.62 -15.48 -16.24
CA SER A 906 -11.22 -15.51 -16.64
C SER A 906 -11.05 -16.24 -17.97
N PRO A 907 -10.53 -15.57 -19.02
CA PRO A 907 -10.25 -16.21 -20.31
C PRO A 907 -9.30 -17.41 -20.18
N LYS A 908 -8.35 -17.32 -19.24
CA LYS A 908 -7.38 -18.39 -18.97
C LYS A 908 -8.05 -19.65 -18.43
N ILE A 909 -8.99 -19.50 -17.49
CA ILE A 909 -9.71 -20.64 -16.91
C ILE A 909 -10.67 -21.26 -17.93
N VAL A 910 -11.31 -20.46 -18.79
CA VAL A 910 -12.10 -20.97 -19.93
C VAL A 910 -11.24 -21.91 -20.78
N SER A 911 -10.04 -21.46 -21.16
CA SER A 911 -9.14 -22.26 -21.99
C SER A 911 -8.77 -23.58 -21.30
N ILE A 912 -8.40 -23.53 -20.02
CA ILE A 912 -8.03 -24.72 -19.23
C ILE A 912 -9.20 -25.70 -19.13
N LEU A 913 -10.39 -25.24 -18.77
CA LEU A 913 -11.56 -26.10 -18.59
C LEU A 913 -11.96 -26.79 -19.90
N VAL A 914 -12.01 -26.04 -21.01
CA VAL A 914 -12.34 -26.60 -22.33
C VAL A 914 -11.28 -27.58 -22.81
N GLU A 915 -9.99 -27.26 -22.64
CA GLU A 915 -8.88 -28.18 -22.97
C GLU A 915 -8.92 -29.48 -22.15
N LYS A 916 -9.46 -29.42 -20.92
CA LYS A 916 -9.67 -30.58 -20.04
C LYS A 916 -11.02 -31.26 -20.27
N GLY A 917 -11.80 -30.85 -21.27
CA GLY A 917 -13.02 -31.53 -21.72
C GLY A 917 -14.34 -30.91 -21.27
N ALA A 918 -14.35 -29.69 -20.72
CA ALA A 918 -15.58 -29.00 -20.36
C ALA A 918 -16.44 -28.68 -21.59
N ASN A 919 -17.75 -28.86 -21.48
CA ASN A 919 -18.69 -28.51 -22.54
C ASN A 919 -18.93 -26.98 -22.57
N ILE A 920 -18.35 -26.32 -23.59
CA ILE A 920 -18.47 -24.88 -23.83
C ILE A 920 -19.92 -24.40 -24.00
N ASN A 921 -20.81 -25.28 -24.44
CA ASN A 921 -22.23 -25.01 -24.68
C ASN A 921 -23.14 -25.64 -23.60
N SER A 922 -22.59 -26.00 -22.44
CA SER A 922 -23.40 -26.47 -21.29
C SER A 922 -24.46 -25.42 -20.91
N THR A 923 -25.65 -25.86 -20.52
CA THR A 923 -26.74 -24.95 -20.13
C THR A 923 -27.14 -25.11 -18.67
N ASP A 924 -27.52 -23.98 -18.08
CA ASP A 924 -28.09 -23.91 -16.73
C ASP A 924 -29.60 -24.22 -16.72
N LYS A 925 -30.24 -24.11 -15.54
CA LYS A 925 -31.68 -24.37 -15.41
C LYS A 925 -32.54 -23.42 -16.22
N ASP A 926 -32.05 -22.24 -16.60
CA ASP A 926 -32.75 -21.28 -17.45
C ASP A 926 -32.44 -21.50 -18.94
N GLY A 927 -31.55 -22.45 -19.28
CA GLY A 927 -31.09 -22.70 -20.65
C GLY A 927 -29.92 -21.79 -21.07
N ARG A 928 -29.34 -21.01 -20.16
CA ARG A 928 -28.25 -20.07 -20.46
C ARG A 928 -26.91 -20.78 -20.60
N THR A 929 -26.15 -20.46 -21.65
CA THR A 929 -24.79 -20.94 -21.92
C THR A 929 -23.72 -20.12 -21.19
N PRO A 930 -22.48 -20.63 -20.98
CA PRO A 930 -21.36 -19.84 -20.50
C PRO A 930 -21.16 -18.51 -21.27
N LEU A 931 -21.33 -18.53 -22.60
CA LEU A 931 -21.25 -17.34 -23.43
C LEU A 931 -22.32 -16.30 -23.05
N SER A 932 -23.57 -16.72 -22.84
CA SER A 932 -24.64 -15.81 -22.41
C SER A 932 -24.35 -15.14 -21.04
N HIS A 933 -23.74 -15.87 -20.10
CA HIS A 933 -23.31 -15.34 -18.80
C HIS A 933 -22.13 -14.34 -18.95
N ALA A 934 -21.17 -14.63 -19.82
CA ALA A 934 -20.05 -13.73 -20.10
C ALA A 934 -20.51 -12.41 -20.75
N VAL A 935 -21.47 -12.49 -21.68
CA VAL A 935 -22.03 -11.33 -22.39
C VAL A 935 -22.94 -10.49 -21.47
N GLY A 936 -23.73 -11.13 -20.61
CA GLY A 936 -24.63 -10.47 -19.65
C GLY A 936 -23.97 -9.88 -18.40
N GLY A 937 -22.63 -9.94 -18.29
CA GLY A 937 -21.89 -9.61 -17.07
C GLY A 937 -21.83 -8.12 -16.65
N GLY A 938 -22.61 -7.24 -17.28
CA GLY A 938 -22.72 -5.82 -16.96
C GLY A 938 -21.38 -5.07 -16.94
N LYS A 939 -21.15 -4.29 -15.87
CA LYS A 939 -19.94 -3.46 -15.65
C LYS A 939 -18.62 -4.24 -15.61
N HIS A 940 -18.67 -5.55 -15.42
CA HIS A 940 -17.48 -6.39 -15.25
C HIS A 940 -17.21 -7.27 -16.49
N ARG A 941 -17.90 -7.04 -17.61
CA ARG A 941 -17.69 -7.76 -18.87
C ARG A 941 -16.33 -7.39 -19.47
N LYS A 942 -15.61 -8.41 -19.96
CA LYS A 942 -14.32 -8.26 -20.64
C LYS A 942 -14.45 -8.80 -22.08
N PRO A 943 -14.17 -8.00 -23.12
CA PRO A 943 -14.22 -8.47 -24.50
C PRO A 943 -13.33 -9.70 -24.76
N GLU A 944 -12.19 -9.79 -24.09
CA GLU A 944 -11.24 -10.90 -24.23
C GLU A 944 -11.83 -12.23 -23.76
N LEU A 945 -12.72 -12.21 -22.74
CA LEU A 945 -13.42 -13.41 -22.27
C LEU A 945 -14.41 -13.91 -23.32
N VAL A 946 -15.18 -13.00 -23.91
CA VAL A 946 -16.13 -13.31 -24.98
C VAL A 946 -15.40 -13.85 -26.20
N GLN A 947 -14.33 -13.18 -26.63
CA GLN A 947 -13.47 -13.65 -27.72
C GLN A 947 -12.97 -15.07 -27.47
N THR A 948 -12.39 -15.32 -26.29
CA THR A 948 -11.84 -16.63 -25.95
C THR A 948 -12.91 -17.72 -25.94
N MET A 949 -14.13 -17.42 -25.45
CA MET A 949 -15.24 -18.36 -25.50
C MET A 949 -15.68 -18.69 -26.93
N ILE A 950 -15.73 -17.69 -27.82
CA ILE A 950 -16.03 -17.87 -29.25
C ILE A 950 -14.93 -18.71 -29.93
N ASP A 951 -13.66 -18.37 -29.71
CA ASP A 951 -12.51 -19.11 -30.28
C ASP A 951 -12.48 -20.58 -29.84
N LYS A 952 -12.99 -20.87 -28.63
CA LYS A 952 -13.12 -22.22 -28.07
C LYS A 952 -14.41 -22.95 -28.49
N GLY A 953 -15.18 -22.38 -29.44
CA GLY A 953 -16.31 -23.05 -30.09
C GLY A 953 -17.68 -22.80 -29.44
N SER A 954 -17.87 -21.67 -28.74
CA SER A 954 -19.20 -21.28 -28.26
C SER A 954 -20.14 -21.04 -29.44
N ASP A 955 -21.36 -21.58 -29.36
CA ASP A 955 -22.41 -21.25 -30.31
C ASP A 955 -23.07 -19.92 -29.93
N VAL A 956 -22.89 -18.92 -30.79
CA VAL A 956 -23.38 -17.54 -30.60
C VAL A 956 -24.90 -17.38 -30.76
N ASN A 957 -25.61 -18.41 -31.22
CA ASN A 957 -27.06 -18.39 -31.47
C ASN A 957 -27.86 -19.30 -30.52
N LEU A 958 -27.22 -20.04 -29.62
CA LEU A 958 -27.95 -20.85 -28.64
C LEU A 958 -28.83 -19.98 -27.74
N SER A 959 -30.13 -20.24 -27.77
CA SER A 959 -31.11 -19.51 -26.99
C SER A 959 -31.38 -20.15 -25.63
N ASP A 960 -31.70 -19.31 -24.64
CA ASP A 960 -32.21 -19.76 -23.36
C ASP A 960 -33.68 -20.25 -23.47
N LYS A 961 -34.28 -20.69 -22.35
CA LYS A 961 -35.67 -21.16 -22.34
C LYS A 961 -36.70 -20.11 -22.76
N ASN A 962 -36.35 -18.84 -22.70
CA ASN A 962 -37.18 -17.74 -23.15
C ASN A 962 -36.91 -17.38 -24.63
N GLY A 963 -36.06 -18.12 -25.35
CA GLY A 963 -35.72 -17.83 -26.74
C GLY A 963 -34.62 -16.78 -26.90
N ARG A 964 -33.98 -16.32 -25.81
CA ARG A 964 -32.99 -15.25 -25.86
C ARG A 964 -31.61 -15.75 -26.24
N THR A 965 -31.05 -15.21 -27.33
CA THR A 965 -29.66 -15.46 -27.78
C THR A 965 -28.66 -14.62 -26.98
N PRO A 966 -27.35 -14.93 -26.97
CA PRO A 966 -26.32 -14.10 -26.34
C PRO A 966 -26.38 -12.61 -26.72
N LEU A 967 -26.73 -12.30 -27.98
CA LEU A 967 -26.87 -10.92 -28.47
C LEU A 967 -27.97 -10.14 -27.73
N SER A 968 -29.05 -10.81 -27.30
CA SER A 968 -30.13 -10.20 -26.51
C SER A 968 -29.77 -9.93 -25.05
N TRP A 969 -28.70 -10.56 -24.52
CA TRP A 969 -28.25 -10.40 -23.14
C TRP A 969 -27.24 -9.25 -22.95
N ILE A 970 -26.88 -8.51 -24.02
CA ILE A 970 -25.90 -7.44 -23.95
C ILE A 970 -26.41 -6.28 -23.08
N GLN A 971 -25.69 -6.02 -22.00
CA GLN A 971 -25.88 -4.84 -21.17
C GLN A 971 -24.91 -3.72 -21.54
N GLN A 972 -25.28 -2.45 -21.38
CA GLN A 972 -24.33 -1.34 -21.52
C GLN A 972 -23.39 -1.28 -20.30
N ASN A 973 -22.09 -1.11 -20.52
CA ASN A 973 -21.10 -0.84 -19.48
C ASN A 973 -20.64 0.63 -19.51
N ASP A 974 -19.78 1.03 -18.58
CA ASP A 974 -19.23 2.40 -18.51
C ASP A 974 -18.29 2.73 -19.69
N SER A 975 -17.90 1.73 -20.51
CA SER A 975 -16.97 1.83 -21.64
C SER A 975 -17.64 1.48 -22.98
N PRO A 976 -18.18 2.49 -23.72
CA PRO A 976 -18.93 2.24 -24.96
C PRO A 976 -18.17 1.42 -26.02
N SER A 977 -16.85 1.58 -26.11
CA SER A 977 -15.99 0.87 -27.07
C SER A 977 -15.91 -0.64 -26.80
N GLU A 978 -15.90 -1.06 -25.54
CA GLU A 978 -15.90 -2.49 -25.17
C GLU A 978 -17.25 -3.14 -25.48
N THR A 979 -18.34 -2.42 -25.25
CA THR A 979 -19.69 -2.87 -25.62
C THR A 979 -19.80 -3.04 -27.14
N GLU A 980 -19.32 -2.07 -27.90
CA GLU A 980 -19.26 -2.15 -29.36
C GLU A 980 -18.39 -3.32 -29.85
N THR A 981 -17.25 -3.53 -29.20
CA THR A 981 -16.36 -4.67 -29.51
C THR A 981 -17.10 -5.99 -29.32
N VAL A 982 -17.78 -6.21 -28.18
CA VAL A 982 -18.52 -7.45 -27.93
C VAL A 982 -19.65 -7.68 -28.94
N ILE A 983 -20.37 -6.62 -29.33
CA ILE A 983 -21.42 -6.72 -30.37
C ILE A 983 -20.78 -7.13 -31.70
N ASN A 984 -19.69 -6.48 -32.10
CA ASN A 984 -18.96 -6.81 -33.32
C ASN A 984 -18.47 -8.26 -33.28
N LEU A 985 -17.88 -8.73 -32.18
CA LEU A 985 -17.41 -10.11 -32.04
C LEU A 985 -18.53 -11.13 -32.24
N LEU A 986 -19.71 -10.90 -31.67
CA LEU A 986 -20.84 -11.81 -31.85
C LEU A 986 -21.34 -11.80 -33.31
N LEU A 987 -21.53 -10.61 -33.89
CA LEU A 987 -22.05 -10.47 -35.26
C LEU A 987 -21.07 -11.01 -36.31
N ASP A 988 -19.78 -10.70 -36.17
CA ASP A 988 -18.71 -11.16 -37.08
C ASP A 988 -18.56 -12.69 -37.03
N ASN A 989 -18.98 -13.34 -35.93
CA ASN A 989 -19.04 -14.79 -35.76
C ASN A 989 -20.44 -15.39 -36.01
N GLY A 990 -21.33 -14.66 -36.67
CA GLY A 990 -22.60 -15.20 -37.19
C GLY A 990 -23.79 -15.11 -36.23
N ALA A 991 -23.76 -14.25 -35.22
CA ALA A 991 -24.94 -13.98 -34.39
C ALA A 991 -26.05 -13.33 -35.20
N THR A 992 -27.28 -13.84 -35.06
CA THR A 992 -28.44 -13.35 -35.82
C THR A 992 -28.99 -12.07 -35.19
N ILE A 993 -28.80 -10.94 -35.87
CA ILE A 993 -29.21 -9.60 -35.39
C ILE A 993 -30.71 -9.45 -35.19
N THR A 994 -31.51 -10.19 -35.96
CA THR A 994 -32.99 -10.20 -35.90
C THR A 994 -33.55 -11.38 -35.10
N SER A 995 -32.72 -12.09 -34.33
CA SER A 995 -33.21 -13.18 -33.47
C SER A 995 -34.29 -12.68 -32.51
N THR A 996 -35.36 -13.44 -32.33
CA THR A 996 -36.46 -13.09 -31.44
C THR A 996 -36.56 -14.05 -30.27
N ASP A 997 -36.89 -13.52 -29.10
CA ASP A 997 -37.28 -14.33 -27.94
C ASP A 997 -38.71 -14.88 -28.11
N ASN A 998 -39.20 -15.64 -27.13
CA ASN A 998 -40.54 -16.25 -27.16
C ASN A 998 -41.66 -15.20 -27.21
N ASP A 999 -41.38 -13.96 -26.77
CA ASP A 999 -42.31 -12.82 -26.83
C ASP A 999 -42.16 -12.04 -28.15
N GLY A 1000 -41.34 -12.50 -29.10
CA GLY A 1000 -41.09 -11.80 -30.36
C GLY A 1000 -40.12 -10.62 -30.25
N ARG A 1001 -39.44 -10.42 -29.11
CA ARG A 1001 -38.55 -9.27 -28.90
C ARG A 1001 -37.17 -9.53 -29.50
N THR A 1002 -36.67 -8.55 -30.25
CA THR A 1002 -35.32 -8.56 -30.82
C THR A 1002 -34.27 -8.02 -29.83
N PRO A 1003 -32.96 -8.23 -30.08
CA PRO A 1003 -31.90 -7.53 -29.34
C PRO A 1003 -32.08 -6.02 -29.29
N LEU A 1004 -32.57 -5.39 -30.37
CA LEU A 1004 -32.85 -3.96 -30.40
C LEU A 1004 -34.04 -3.59 -29.49
N SER A 1005 -35.09 -4.41 -29.44
CA SER A 1005 -36.21 -4.24 -28.50
C SER A 1005 -35.73 -4.31 -27.05
N TRP A 1006 -34.82 -5.23 -26.72
CA TRP A 1006 -34.21 -5.34 -25.38
C TRP A 1006 -33.30 -4.16 -25.03
N ALA A 1007 -32.50 -3.68 -25.99
CA ALA A 1007 -31.68 -2.48 -25.82
C ALA A 1007 -32.54 -1.23 -25.56
N ALA A 1008 -33.65 -1.08 -26.29
CA ALA A 1008 -34.61 0.02 -26.12
C ALA A 1008 -35.33 -0.06 -24.77
N ALA A 1009 -35.79 -1.25 -24.36
CA ALA A 1009 -36.47 -1.45 -23.08
C ALA A 1009 -35.55 -1.16 -21.88
N SER A 1010 -34.24 -1.39 -22.03
CA SER A 1010 -33.24 -1.20 -20.98
C SER A 1010 -32.58 0.18 -20.99
N GLY A 1011 -32.80 1.01 -22.02
CA GLY A 1011 -32.14 2.31 -22.17
C GLY A 1011 -30.65 2.21 -22.50
N HIS A 1012 -30.24 1.13 -23.16
CA HIS A 1012 -28.84 0.87 -23.52
C HIS A 1012 -28.51 1.52 -24.87
N TRP A 1013 -28.45 2.86 -24.91
CA TRP A 1013 -28.20 3.65 -26.12
C TRP A 1013 -27.02 3.13 -26.96
N THR A 1014 -25.88 2.80 -26.33
CA THR A 1014 -24.71 2.32 -27.09
C THR A 1014 -25.01 1.01 -27.81
N VAL A 1015 -25.71 0.08 -27.16
CA VAL A 1015 -26.10 -1.19 -27.76
C VAL A 1015 -27.06 -0.96 -28.91
N ALA A 1016 -28.08 -0.12 -28.70
CA ALA A 1016 -29.07 0.19 -29.72
C ALA A 1016 -28.44 0.89 -30.94
N ARG A 1017 -27.54 1.87 -30.74
CA ARG A 1017 -26.81 2.55 -31.82
C ARG A 1017 -26.02 1.57 -32.69
N VAL A 1018 -25.21 0.71 -32.08
CA VAL A 1018 -24.36 -0.23 -32.82
C VAL A 1018 -25.21 -1.26 -33.57
N LEU A 1019 -26.29 -1.77 -32.95
CA LEU A 1019 -27.22 -2.67 -33.64
C LEU A 1019 -27.86 -2.00 -34.87
N LEU A 1020 -28.29 -0.73 -34.76
CA LEU A 1020 -28.83 0.03 -35.88
C LEU A 1020 -27.79 0.26 -36.99
N GLU A 1021 -26.55 0.62 -36.63
CA GLU A 1021 -25.44 0.77 -37.59
C GLU A 1021 -25.12 -0.54 -38.32
N LYS A 1022 -25.31 -1.68 -37.65
CA LYS A 1022 -25.13 -3.03 -38.21
C LYS A 1022 -26.36 -3.57 -38.94
N GLY A 1023 -27.39 -2.76 -39.14
CA GLY A 1023 -28.57 -3.09 -39.94
C GLY A 1023 -29.67 -3.81 -39.19
N ALA A 1024 -29.78 -3.65 -37.86
CA ALA A 1024 -30.94 -4.14 -37.12
C ALA A 1024 -32.23 -3.47 -37.62
N GLU A 1025 -33.25 -4.28 -37.89
CA GLU A 1025 -34.57 -3.79 -38.29
C GLU A 1025 -35.23 -3.05 -37.12
N PHE A 1026 -35.54 -1.78 -37.33
CA PHE A 1026 -35.96 -0.85 -36.28
C PHE A 1026 -37.48 -0.81 -36.03
N ASN A 1027 -38.27 -1.47 -36.88
CA ASN A 1027 -39.73 -1.49 -36.87
C ASN A 1027 -40.33 -2.89 -36.59
N LEU A 1028 -39.50 -3.88 -36.25
CA LEU A 1028 -39.98 -5.21 -35.88
C LEU A 1028 -40.88 -5.16 -34.65
N ARG A 1029 -41.99 -5.91 -34.71
CA ARG A 1029 -43.00 -5.96 -33.66
C ARG A 1029 -42.82 -7.20 -32.81
N ASP A 1030 -42.92 -7.03 -31.50
CA ASP A 1030 -43.06 -8.16 -30.58
C ASP A 1030 -44.49 -8.75 -30.66
N ASN A 1031 -44.75 -9.83 -29.91
CA ASN A 1031 -46.04 -10.51 -29.91
C ASN A 1031 -47.19 -9.60 -29.44
N ASP A 1032 -46.90 -8.59 -28.62
CA ASP A 1032 -47.88 -7.58 -28.19
C ASP A 1032 -48.02 -6.46 -29.25
N GLY A 1033 -47.35 -6.55 -30.40
CA GLY A 1033 -47.39 -5.58 -31.48
C GLY A 1033 -46.52 -4.34 -31.24
N ARG A 1034 -45.67 -4.31 -30.21
CA ARG A 1034 -44.84 -3.15 -29.84
C ARG A 1034 -43.54 -3.11 -30.65
N THR A 1035 -43.14 -1.91 -31.06
CA THR A 1035 -41.87 -1.68 -31.78
C THR A 1035 -40.76 -1.26 -30.82
N PRO A 1036 -39.47 -1.28 -31.22
CA PRO A 1036 -38.40 -0.67 -30.45
C PRO A 1036 -38.67 0.78 -30.04
N LEU A 1037 -39.42 1.55 -30.84
CA LEU A 1037 -39.83 2.92 -30.50
C LEU A 1037 -40.82 2.93 -29.32
N SER A 1038 -41.77 2.00 -29.25
CA SER A 1038 -42.67 1.84 -28.11
C SER A 1038 -41.89 1.55 -26.82
N TRP A 1039 -40.87 0.68 -26.89
CA TRP A 1039 -40.02 0.35 -25.75
C TRP A 1039 -39.10 1.52 -25.34
N ALA A 1040 -38.54 2.26 -26.29
CA ALA A 1040 -37.75 3.48 -26.02
C ALA A 1040 -38.62 4.56 -25.35
N ALA A 1041 -39.87 4.73 -25.80
CA ALA A 1041 -40.82 5.66 -25.20
C ALA A 1041 -41.20 5.26 -23.76
N ALA A 1042 -41.37 3.96 -23.51
CA ALA A 1042 -41.64 3.40 -22.19
C ALA A 1042 -40.46 3.54 -21.21
N ASN A 1043 -39.22 3.46 -21.70
CA ASN A 1043 -38.03 3.68 -20.89
C ASN A 1043 -37.77 5.17 -20.64
N GLY A 1044 -38.07 6.02 -21.64
CA GLY A 1044 -37.73 7.44 -21.64
C GLY A 1044 -36.41 7.77 -22.35
N ASP A 1045 -35.92 6.89 -23.24
CA ASP A 1045 -34.66 7.08 -23.97
C ASP A 1045 -34.85 8.08 -25.14
N GLU A 1046 -34.59 9.35 -24.83
CA GLU A 1046 -34.73 10.49 -25.74
C GLU A 1046 -33.87 10.37 -26.99
N ILE A 1047 -32.66 9.84 -26.86
CA ILE A 1047 -31.68 9.78 -27.94
C ILE A 1047 -32.09 8.69 -28.91
N LEU A 1048 -32.38 7.50 -28.39
CA LEU A 1048 -32.81 6.38 -29.20
C LEU A 1048 -34.11 6.68 -29.96
N ALA A 1049 -35.09 7.28 -29.29
CA ALA A 1049 -36.35 7.63 -29.96
C ALA A 1049 -36.15 8.62 -31.12
N ARG A 1050 -35.28 9.63 -30.99
CA ARG A 1050 -34.97 10.55 -32.10
C ARG A 1050 -34.39 9.79 -33.30
N VAL A 1051 -33.43 8.92 -33.05
CA VAL A 1051 -32.74 8.17 -34.11
C VAL A 1051 -33.68 7.17 -34.79
N LEU A 1052 -34.53 6.48 -34.03
CA LEU A 1052 -35.56 5.60 -34.60
C LEU A 1052 -36.55 6.40 -35.46
N LEU A 1053 -36.97 7.59 -35.02
CA LEU A 1053 -37.87 8.45 -35.79
C LEU A 1053 -37.24 9.03 -37.06
N GLU A 1054 -35.96 9.41 -37.01
CA GLU A 1054 -35.20 9.82 -38.19
C GLU A 1054 -35.12 8.71 -39.22
N LYS A 1055 -34.84 7.47 -38.77
CA LYS A 1055 -34.86 6.28 -39.63
C LYS A 1055 -36.26 6.04 -40.22
N CYS A 1056 -37.33 6.13 -39.43
CA CYS A 1056 -38.69 6.02 -39.96
C CYS A 1056 -38.99 7.06 -41.07
N ALA A 1057 -38.50 8.30 -40.91
CA ALA A 1057 -38.67 9.37 -41.89
C ALA A 1057 -37.82 9.17 -43.16
N GLU A 1058 -36.60 8.63 -43.05
CA GLU A 1058 -35.72 8.32 -44.19
C GLU A 1058 -36.35 7.27 -45.12
N PHE A 1059 -37.03 6.26 -44.57
CA PHE A 1059 -37.61 5.15 -45.35
C PHE A 1059 -39.07 5.34 -45.75
N ASN A 1060 -39.67 6.50 -45.42
CA ASN A 1060 -41.04 6.89 -45.77
C ASN A 1060 -42.07 5.77 -45.49
N LEU A 1061 -41.95 5.16 -44.30
CA LEU A 1061 -42.80 4.05 -43.86
C LEU A 1061 -44.27 4.49 -43.75
N ARG A 1062 -45.20 3.55 -43.97
CA ARG A 1062 -46.64 3.80 -43.80
C ARG A 1062 -46.97 4.12 -42.34
N ASP A 1063 -48.10 4.79 -42.09
CA ASP A 1063 -48.54 5.20 -40.74
C ASP A 1063 -48.65 4.02 -39.75
N ASP A 1064 -48.94 2.81 -40.24
CA ASP A 1064 -49.00 1.56 -39.48
C ASP A 1064 -47.62 0.94 -39.16
N GLU A 1065 -46.53 1.45 -39.73
CA GLU A 1065 -45.15 1.01 -39.47
C GLU A 1065 -44.27 2.15 -38.90
N SER A 1066 -44.89 3.29 -38.56
CA SER A 1066 -44.21 4.53 -38.18
C SER A 1066 -44.49 4.96 -36.73
N ILE A 1067 -44.54 6.28 -36.49
CA ILE A 1067 -44.79 6.93 -35.19
C ILE A 1067 -46.19 6.63 -34.60
N GLU A 1068 -47.13 6.21 -35.45
CA GLU A 1068 -48.51 5.82 -35.06
C GLU A 1068 -48.70 4.29 -35.00
N SER A 1069 -47.61 3.52 -35.01
CA SER A 1069 -47.69 2.06 -34.89
C SER A 1069 -48.44 1.63 -33.63
N LYS A 1070 -49.56 0.91 -33.82
CA LYS A 1070 -50.40 0.45 -32.71
C LYS A 1070 -50.03 -0.94 -32.25
N ASP A 1071 -49.92 -1.11 -30.94
CA ASP A 1071 -49.80 -2.43 -30.29
C ASP A 1071 -51.15 -3.19 -30.30
N GLU A 1072 -51.19 -4.38 -29.73
CA GLU A 1072 -52.40 -5.20 -29.67
C GLU A 1072 -53.54 -4.52 -28.88
N ASP A 1073 -53.26 -3.62 -27.95
CA ASP A 1073 -54.28 -2.84 -27.23
C ASP A 1073 -54.70 -1.59 -28.03
N GLY A 1074 -54.08 -1.32 -29.18
CA GLY A 1074 -54.32 -0.13 -29.98
C GLY A 1074 -53.50 1.09 -29.57
N ARG A 1075 -52.53 0.94 -28.66
CA ARG A 1075 -51.71 2.02 -28.11
C ARG A 1075 -50.55 2.35 -29.04
N THR A 1076 -50.30 3.64 -29.22
CA THR A 1076 -49.16 4.18 -29.98
C THR A 1076 -47.92 4.29 -29.08
N PRO A 1077 -46.69 4.46 -29.61
CA PRO A 1077 -45.51 4.75 -28.80
C PRO A 1077 -45.71 5.95 -27.85
N LEU A 1078 -46.49 6.95 -28.26
CA LEU A 1078 -46.83 8.10 -27.42
C LEU A 1078 -47.68 7.71 -26.20
N SER A 1079 -48.51 6.67 -26.31
CA SER A 1079 -49.27 6.14 -25.17
C SER A 1079 -48.38 5.48 -24.10
N TRP A 1080 -47.18 5.07 -24.49
CA TRP A 1080 -46.17 4.49 -23.60
C TRP A 1080 -45.16 5.52 -23.08
N ALA A 1081 -45.21 6.78 -23.52
CA ALA A 1081 -44.27 7.84 -23.17
C ALA A 1081 -44.25 8.17 -21.66
N ARG A 1082 -43.05 8.14 -21.05
CA ARG A 1082 -42.84 8.46 -19.61
C ARG A 1082 -41.92 9.65 -19.34
N SER A 1083 -41.70 10.52 -20.32
CA SER A 1083 -40.81 11.69 -20.18
C SER A 1083 -41.37 12.90 -20.92
N PRO A 1084 -41.41 14.11 -20.32
CA PRO A 1084 -41.90 15.31 -21.00
C PRO A 1084 -41.21 15.59 -22.34
N LYS A 1085 -39.91 15.24 -22.41
CA LYS A 1085 -39.13 15.43 -23.62
C LYS A 1085 -39.47 14.38 -24.68
N ILE A 1086 -39.75 13.13 -24.31
CA ILE A 1086 -40.15 12.10 -25.27
C ILE A 1086 -41.50 12.45 -25.92
N VAL A 1087 -42.43 12.98 -25.13
CA VAL A 1087 -43.71 13.53 -25.62
C VAL A 1087 -43.45 14.64 -26.62
N SER A 1088 -42.58 15.58 -26.27
CA SER A 1088 -42.24 16.70 -27.16
C SER A 1088 -41.65 16.22 -28.49
N ILE A 1089 -40.71 15.25 -28.44
CA ILE A 1089 -40.08 14.65 -29.62
C ILE A 1089 -41.11 13.99 -30.52
N LEU A 1090 -41.97 13.15 -29.95
CA LEU A 1090 -42.96 12.39 -30.71
C LEU A 1090 -43.98 13.34 -31.36
N VAL A 1091 -44.51 14.32 -30.64
CA VAL A 1091 -45.48 15.29 -31.18
C VAL A 1091 -44.84 16.18 -32.25
N GLU A 1092 -43.62 16.66 -32.05
CA GLU A 1092 -42.89 17.46 -33.05
C GLU A 1092 -42.62 16.69 -34.35
N LYS A 1093 -42.51 15.36 -34.25
CA LYS A 1093 -42.37 14.45 -35.40
C LYS A 1093 -43.70 13.96 -35.97
N GLY A 1094 -44.83 14.50 -35.51
CA GLY A 1094 -46.15 14.28 -36.10
C GLY A 1094 -47.03 13.25 -35.37
N ALA A 1095 -46.67 12.82 -34.16
CA ALA A 1095 -47.52 11.93 -33.37
C ALA A 1095 -48.85 12.61 -33.00
N ASN A 1096 -49.96 11.89 -33.15
CA ASN A 1096 -51.26 12.36 -32.73
C ASN A 1096 -51.41 12.26 -31.20
N ILE A 1097 -51.32 13.42 -30.54
CA ILE A 1097 -51.44 13.59 -29.09
C ILE A 1097 -52.77 13.07 -28.51
N ASN A 1098 -53.82 13.00 -29.34
CA ASN A 1098 -55.15 12.53 -28.98
C ASN A 1098 -55.51 11.19 -29.63
N SER A 1099 -54.51 10.42 -30.09
CA SER A 1099 -54.73 9.05 -30.56
C SER A 1099 -55.39 8.21 -29.47
N THR A 1100 -56.34 7.34 -29.84
CA THR A 1100 -57.04 6.48 -28.89
C THR A 1100 -56.70 5.01 -29.10
N ASP A 1101 -56.59 4.30 -27.98
CA ASP A 1101 -56.46 2.85 -27.94
C ASP A 1101 -57.82 2.15 -28.14
N LYS A 1102 -57.86 0.82 -28.08
CA LYS A 1102 -59.09 0.04 -28.25
C LYS A 1102 -60.14 0.34 -27.17
N ASP A 1103 -59.76 0.86 -26.01
CA ASP A 1103 -60.69 1.27 -24.96
C ASP A 1103 -61.13 2.74 -25.08
N GLY A 1104 -60.61 3.47 -26.06
CA GLY A 1104 -60.87 4.90 -26.24
C GLY A 1104 -59.98 5.79 -25.37
N ARG A 1105 -58.95 5.25 -24.71
CA ARG A 1105 -58.04 6.01 -23.85
C ARG A 1105 -57.00 6.75 -24.67
N THR A 1106 -56.71 7.99 -24.28
CA THR A 1106 -55.66 8.84 -24.88
C THR A 1106 -54.30 8.65 -24.19
N PRO A 1107 -53.18 9.03 -24.80
CA PRO A 1107 -51.88 9.14 -24.14
C PRO A 1107 -51.93 9.90 -22.82
N LEU A 1108 -52.72 10.99 -22.75
CA LEU A 1108 -52.92 11.75 -21.52
C LEU A 1108 -53.56 10.90 -20.41
N SER A 1109 -54.55 10.06 -20.72
CA SER A 1109 -55.15 9.16 -19.73
C SER A 1109 -54.17 8.09 -19.23
N HIS A 1110 -53.31 7.56 -20.10
CA HIS A 1110 -52.24 6.60 -19.71
C HIS A 1110 -51.16 7.25 -18.84
N ALA A 1111 -50.75 8.48 -19.16
CA ALA A 1111 -49.79 9.25 -18.35
C ALA A 1111 -50.33 9.54 -16.94
N VAL A 1112 -51.61 9.90 -16.84
CA VAL A 1112 -52.28 10.16 -15.54
C VAL A 1112 -52.40 8.88 -14.70
N GLU A 1113 -52.72 7.73 -15.32
CA GLU A 1113 -52.85 6.45 -14.63
C GLU A 1113 -51.49 5.93 -14.11
N PHE A 1114 -50.46 5.94 -14.97
CA PHE A 1114 -49.18 5.30 -14.68
C PHE A 1114 -48.30 6.10 -13.71
N GLU A 1115 -48.25 7.44 -13.84
CA GLU A 1115 -47.26 8.27 -13.14
C GLU A 1115 -47.73 8.92 -11.84
N SER A 1116 -48.96 8.67 -11.37
CA SER A 1116 -49.48 9.10 -10.06
C SER A 1116 -48.63 8.66 -8.83
N LYS A 1117 -47.46 8.06 -9.08
CA LYS A 1117 -46.51 7.44 -8.15
C LYS A 1117 -45.12 8.11 -8.13
N CYS A 1118 -44.80 9.11 -8.97
CA CYS A 1118 -43.47 9.75 -9.11
C CYS A 1118 -43.51 11.30 -9.16
N GLU A 1119 -42.43 11.98 -8.76
CA GLU A 1119 -42.35 13.47 -8.69
C GLU A 1119 -42.38 14.19 -10.05
N GLU A 1120 -42.08 13.49 -11.14
CA GLU A 1120 -42.07 14.09 -12.49
C GLU A 1120 -43.44 14.10 -13.19
N SER A 1121 -44.45 13.46 -12.58
CA SER A 1121 -45.79 13.29 -13.15
C SER A 1121 -46.52 14.57 -13.51
N PRO A 1122 -46.56 15.61 -12.64
CA PRO A 1122 -47.21 16.87 -12.99
C PRO A 1122 -46.57 17.52 -14.22
N LYS A 1123 -45.25 17.35 -14.39
CA LYS A 1123 -44.51 17.93 -15.51
C LYS A 1123 -44.81 17.21 -16.82
N LEU A 1124 -44.93 15.88 -16.80
CA LEU A 1124 -45.34 15.10 -17.98
C LEU A 1124 -46.75 15.49 -18.45
N VAL A 1125 -47.71 15.50 -17.51
CA VAL A 1125 -49.11 15.86 -17.78
C VAL A 1125 -49.21 17.28 -18.31
N GLN A 1126 -48.53 18.25 -17.68
CA GLN A 1126 -48.49 19.63 -18.12
C GLN A 1126 -47.94 19.75 -19.56
N THR A 1127 -46.83 19.08 -19.87
CA THR A 1127 -46.26 19.09 -21.23
C THR A 1127 -47.18 18.44 -22.27
N MET A 1128 -47.89 17.35 -21.92
CA MET A 1128 -48.88 16.76 -22.82
C MET A 1128 -50.03 17.73 -23.15
N ILE A 1129 -50.51 18.49 -22.15
CA ILE A 1129 -51.56 19.50 -22.34
C ILE A 1129 -51.06 20.66 -23.21
N GLU A 1130 -49.86 21.20 -22.92
CA GLU A 1130 -49.21 22.25 -23.71
C GLU A 1130 -49.02 21.85 -25.18
N LYS A 1131 -48.82 20.56 -25.45
CA LYS A 1131 -48.68 19.98 -26.80
C LYS A 1131 -50.03 19.65 -27.47
N GLY A 1132 -51.17 20.01 -26.85
CA GLY A 1132 -52.50 19.95 -27.46
C GLY A 1132 -53.36 18.75 -27.07
N SER A 1133 -53.10 18.12 -25.92
CA SER A 1133 -53.98 17.06 -25.40
C SER A 1133 -55.37 17.61 -25.04
N ASP A 1134 -56.42 16.90 -25.43
CA ASP A 1134 -57.79 17.18 -25.00
C ASP A 1134 -58.03 16.58 -23.61
N VAL A 1135 -58.14 17.44 -22.60
CA VAL A 1135 -58.35 17.05 -21.20
C VAL A 1135 -59.74 16.47 -20.90
N ASN A 1136 -60.69 16.59 -21.83
CA ASN A 1136 -62.06 16.11 -21.68
C ASN A 1136 -62.41 14.93 -22.60
N LEU A 1137 -61.47 14.43 -23.42
CA LEU A 1137 -61.74 13.29 -24.29
C LEU A 1137 -61.98 12.03 -23.44
N SER A 1138 -63.15 11.42 -23.59
CA SER A 1138 -63.57 10.29 -22.77
C SER A 1138 -63.27 8.95 -23.42
N ASP A 1139 -62.94 7.96 -22.58
CA ASP A 1139 -62.86 6.56 -22.99
C ASP A 1139 -64.25 6.00 -23.33
N LYS A 1140 -64.32 4.73 -23.79
CA LYS A 1140 -65.59 4.06 -24.10
C LYS A 1140 -66.53 3.93 -22.90
N ASN A 1141 -66.04 4.10 -21.67
CA ASN A 1141 -66.81 4.10 -20.44
C ASN A 1141 -67.24 5.52 -20.00
N GLY A 1142 -67.00 6.55 -20.81
CA GLY A 1142 -67.31 7.94 -20.48
C GLY A 1142 -66.31 8.60 -19.51
N ARG A 1143 -65.16 7.97 -19.27
CA ARG A 1143 -64.15 8.45 -18.31
C ARG A 1143 -63.16 9.38 -19.00
N THR A 1144 -63.11 10.62 -18.57
CA THR A 1144 -62.07 11.59 -18.96
C THR A 1144 -60.73 11.29 -18.26
N PRO A 1145 -59.59 11.83 -18.71
CA PRO A 1145 -58.29 11.71 -18.02
C PRO A 1145 -58.37 12.00 -16.51
N LEU A 1146 -59.26 12.91 -16.11
CA LEU A 1146 -59.50 13.27 -14.72
C LEU A 1146 -59.94 12.07 -13.85
N PHE A 1147 -60.71 11.12 -14.39
CA PHE A 1147 -61.14 9.90 -13.68
C PHE A 1147 -59.99 8.95 -13.36
N TRP A 1148 -58.96 8.90 -14.19
CA TRP A 1148 -57.82 8.00 -14.02
C TRP A 1148 -56.92 8.38 -12.83
N THR A 1149 -57.06 9.60 -12.28
CA THR A 1149 -56.38 10.05 -11.05
C THR A 1149 -56.80 9.27 -9.80
N CYS A 1150 -58.00 8.66 -9.81
CA CYS A 1150 -58.62 8.02 -8.64
C CYS A 1150 -58.79 6.49 -8.81
N GLN A 1151 -58.06 5.88 -9.74
CA GLN A 1151 -58.23 4.46 -10.10
C GLN A 1151 -57.51 3.48 -9.15
N ASP A 1152 -56.37 3.84 -8.56
CA ASP A 1152 -55.58 2.96 -7.69
C ASP A 1152 -55.97 3.09 -6.20
N PHE A 1153 -56.03 1.97 -5.48
CA PHE A 1153 -56.55 1.89 -4.11
C PHE A 1153 -55.49 2.23 -3.03
N ASN A 1154 -54.23 2.47 -3.40
CA ASN A 1154 -53.10 2.41 -2.45
C ASN A 1154 -52.10 3.57 -2.57
N TYR A 1155 -52.56 4.82 -2.45
CA TYR A 1155 -51.67 5.98 -2.37
C TYR A 1155 -51.07 6.19 -0.98
N ASN A 1156 -49.78 6.53 -0.93
CA ASN A 1156 -49.12 7.09 0.25
C ASN A 1156 -49.25 8.63 0.29
N PHE A 1157 -48.90 9.27 1.42
CA PHE A 1157 -49.11 10.71 1.61
C PHE A 1157 -48.33 11.60 0.60
N ARG A 1158 -47.18 11.14 0.10
CA ARG A 1158 -46.39 11.85 -0.92
C ARG A 1158 -47.08 11.78 -2.29
N GLN A 1159 -47.63 10.62 -2.65
CA GLN A 1159 -48.37 10.40 -3.90
C GLN A 1159 -49.67 11.20 -3.94
N ILE A 1160 -50.37 11.35 -2.81
CA ILE A 1160 -51.59 12.16 -2.73
C ILE A 1160 -51.32 13.62 -3.14
N ARG A 1161 -50.20 14.21 -2.72
CA ARG A 1161 -49.83 15.59 -3.10
C ARG A 1161 -49.54 15.75 -4.59
N GLU A 1162 -48.90 14.77 -5.22
CA GLU A 1162 -48.63 14.83 -6.67
C GLU A 1162 -49.93 14.61 -7.47
N ILE A 1163 -50.82 13.74 -7.01
CA ILE A 1163 -52.16 13.57 -7.60
C ILE A 1163 -52.99 14.86 -7.49
N GLU A 1164 -52.94 15.55 -6.34
CA GLU A 1164 -53.57 16.87 -6.18
C GLU A 1164 -53.03 17.87 -7.20
N ARG A 1165 -51.72 17.90 -7.44
CA ARG A 1165 -51.11 18.75 -8.48
C ARG A 1165 -51.58 18.38 -9.88
N VAL A 1166 -51.64 17.10 -10.22
CA VAL A 1166 -52.15 16.63 -11.51
C VAL A 1166 -53.63 17.00 -11.71
N ILE A 1167 -54.47 16.84 -10.68
CA ILE A 1167 -55.88 17.25 -10.71
C ILE A 1167 -55.99 18.77 -10.90
N ASN A 1168 -55.19 19.56 -10.18
CA ASN A 1168 -55.16 21.02 -10.34
C ASN A 1168 -54.79 21.40 -11.78
N ILE A 1169 -53.72 20.82 -12.32
CA ILE A 1169 -53.28 21.05 -13.71
C ILE A 1169 -54.41 20.74 -14.71
N LEU A 1170 -55.08 19.60 -14.56
CA LEU A 1170 -56.19 19.24 -15.46
C LEU A 1170 -57.36 20.24 -15.36
N LEU A 1171 -57.76 20.61 -14.15
CA LEU A 1171 -58.87 21.56 -13.92
C LEU A 1171 -58.52 22.97 -14.40
N ASP A 1172 -57.31 23.45 -14.14
CA ASP A 1172 -56.84 24.78 -14.54
C ASP A 1172 -56.75 24.91 -16.09
N ASN A 1173 -56.61 23.77 -16.79
CA ASN A 1173 -56.62 23.68 -18.25
C ASN A 1173 -57.99 23.25 -18.84
N GLY A 1174 -59.08 23.38 -18.07
CA GLY A 1174 -60.44 23.24 -18.58
C GLY A 1174 -61.06 21.85 -18.47
N ALA A 1175 -60.52 20.95 -17.64
CA ALA A 1175 -61.17 19.68 -17.33
C ALA A 1175 -62.48 19.92 -16.53
N THR A 1176 -63.56 19.24 -16.94
CA THR A 1176 -64.88 19.44 -16.34
C THR A 1176 -65.05 18.59 -15.08
N ILE A 1177 -65.09 19.23 -13.90
CA ILE A 1177 -65.23 18.55 -12.59
C ILE A 1177 -66.56 17.80 -12.43
N THR A 1178 -67.61 18.22 -13.14
CA THR A 1178 -68.95 17.61 -13.14
C THR A 1178 -69.14 16.55 -14.23
N SER A 1179 -68.07 16.22 -14.97
CA SER A 1179 -68.13 15.11 -15.95
C SER A 1179 -68.54 13.81 -15.25
N THR A 1180 -69.33 13.00 -15.96
CA THR A 1180 -69.83 11.71 -15.47
C THR A 1180 -69.39 10.59 -16.39
N ASP A 1181 -69.10 9.43 -15.81
CA ASP A 1181 -68.91 8.21 -16.59
C ASP A 1181 -70.26 7.71 -17.16
N ASN A 1182 -70.26 6.65 -17.97
CA ASN A 1182 -71.48 6.08 -18.57
C ASN A 1182 -72.51 5.58 -17.53
N HIS A 1183 -72.14 5.48 -16.25
CA HIS A 1183 -73.04 5.13 -15.16
C HIS A 1183 -73.57 6.37 -14.44
N GLY A 1184 -73.26 7.59 -14.89
CA GLY A 1184 -73.66 8.84 -14.23
C GLY A 1184 -72.80 9.18 -13.02
N ARG A 1185 -71.65 8.52 -12.79
CA ARG A 1185 -70.81 8.74 -11.61
C ARG A 1185 -69.80 9.85 -11.87
N THR A 1186 -69.72 10.80 -10.95
CA THR A 1186 -68.74 11.91 -10.97
C THR A 1186 -67.37 11.48 -10.45
N LEU A 1187 -66.34 12.30 -10.66
CA LEU A 1187 -65.02 12.08 -10.04
C LEU A 1187 -65.12 12.00 -8.51
N LEU A 1188 -65.97 12.83 -7.88
CA LEU A 1188 -66.23 12.77 -6.44
C LEU A 1188 -66.79 11.40 -6.02
N SER A 1189 -67.64 10.79 -6.85
CA SER A 1189 -68.18 9.45 -6.61
C SER A 1189 -67.08 8.39 -6.63
N TRP A 1190 -66.13 8.50 -7.56
CA TRP A 1190 -64.97 7.61 -7.65
C TRP A 1190 -63.99 7.78 -6.49
N ALA A 1191 -63.62 9.02 -6.17
CA ALA A 1191 -62.78 9.34 -5.01
C ALA A 1191 -63.41 8.82 -3.71
N ALA A 1192 -64.73 8.91 -3.60
CA ALA A 1192 -65.46 8.45 -2.43
C ALA A 1192 -65.46 6.92 -2.28
N VAL A 1193 -65.83 6.18 -3.34
CA VAL A 1193 -65.92 4.71 -3.34
C VAL A 1193 -64.55 4.04 -3.19
N ASN A 1194 -63.47 4.69 -3.61
CA ASN A 1194 -62.10 4.18 -3.48
C ASN A 1194 -61.39 4.64 -2.19
N GLY A 1195 -62.06 5.41 -1.32
CA GLY A 1195 -61.51 5.80 -0.01
C GLY A 1195 -60.47 6.93 -0.04
N HIS A 1196 -60.50 7.81 -1.05
CA HIS A 1196 -59.57 8.94 -1.19
C HIS A 1196 -60.07 10.20 -0.46
N GLU A 1197 -59.99 10.22 0.87
CA GLU A 1197 -60.50 11.31 1.72
C GLU A 1197 -59.98 12.71 1.33
N TYR A 1198 -58.67 12.86 1.15
CA TYR A 1198 -58.06 14.15 0.81
C TYR A 1198 -58.50 14.65 -0.57
N THR A 1199 -58.49 13.78 -1.56
CA THR A 1199 -58.96 14.09 -2.92
C THR A 1199 -60.45 14.45 -2.92
N ALA A 1200 -61.29 13.72 -2.19
CA ALA A 1200 -62.71 14.04 -2.06
C ALA A 1200 -62.93 15.41 -1.39
N ARG A 1201 -62.16 15.74 -0.36
CA ARG A 1201 -62.20 17.05 0.31
C ARG A 1201 -61.83 18.19 -0.66
N MET A 1202 -60.74 18.02 -1.39
CA MET A 1202 -60.30 19.00 -2.39
C MET A 1202 -61.34 19.20 -3.49
N LEU A 1203 -61.94 18.12 -4.01
CA LEU A 1203 -62.98 18.21 -5.04
C LEU A 1203 -64.20 18.99 -4.54
N LEU A 1204 -64.63 18.76 -3.29
CA LEU A 1204 -65.70 19.53 -2.66
C LEU A 1204 -65.34 21.01 -2.50
N ASP A 1205 -64.10 21.32 -2.09
CA ASP A 1205 -63.62 22.70 -1.97
C ASP A 1205 -63.53 23.41 -3.33
N LYS A 1206 -63.36 22.65 -4.42
CA LYS A 1206 -63.41 23.13 -5.81
C LYS A 1206 -64.81 23.12 -6.44
N GLY A 1207 -65.85 22.86 -5.65
CA GLY A 1207 -67.25 22.97 -6.10
C GLY A 1207 -67.83 21.70 -6.75
N ALA A 1208 -67.27 20.52 -6.50
CA ALA A 1208 -67.89 19.27 -6.94
C ALA A 1208 -69.27 19.06 -6.28
N GLU A 1209 -70.28 18.71 -7.07
CA GLU A 1209 -71.65 18.52 -6.59
C GLU A 1209 -71.80 17.24 -5.75
N ILE A 1210 -72.09 17.41 -4.45
CA ILE A 1210 -72.19 16.30 -3.49
C ILE A 1210 -73.50 15.48 -3.61
N ASN A 1211 -74.53 16.06 -4.20
CA ASN A 1211 -75.87 15.47 -4.29
C ASN A 1211 -76.21 14.93 -5.69
N LEU A 1212 -75.26 14.94 -6.62
CA LEU A 1212 -75.46 14.40 -7.95
C LEU A 1212 -75.64 12.89 -7.87
N ARG A 1213 -76.67 12.37 -8.55
CA ARG A 1213 -77.04 10.96 -8.52
C ARG A 1213 -76.56 10.28 -9.79
N ASP A 1214 -76.03 9.07 -9.61
CA ASP A 1214 -75.72 8.19 -10.73
C ASP A 1214 -76.99 7.63 -11.38
N ASN A 1215 -76.84 6.82 -12.43
CA ASN A 1215 -77.96 6.23 -13.17
C ASN A 1215 -78.80 5.25 -12.33
N GLU A 1216 -78.28 4.78 -11.18
CA GLU A 1216 -79.01 3.97 -10.19
C GLU A 1216 -79.67 4.84 -9.11
N GLY A 1217 -79.54 6.16 -9.20
CA GLY A 1217 -80.10 7.11 -8.24
C GLY A 1217 -79.26 7.28 -6.97
N LYS A 1218 -78.04 6.73 -6.90
CA LYS A 1218 -77.17 6.81 -5.72
C LYS A 1218 -76.30 8.07 -5.76
N THR A 1219 -76.20 8.77 -4.63
CA THR A 1219 -75.24 9.86 -4.43
C THR A 1219 -73.85 9.29 -4.09
N PRO A 1220 -72.76 10.08 -4.12
CA PRO A 1220 -71.45 9.65 -3.61
C PRO A 1220 -71.52 9.00 -2.22
N LEU A 1221 -72.33 9.55 -1.30
CA LEU A 1221 -72.58 8.97 0.02
C LEU A 1221 -73.32 7.63 -0.07
N GLY A 1222 -74.35 7.54 -0.92
CA GLY A 1222 -75.09 6.28 -1.15
C GLY A 1222 -74.21 5.17 -1.73
N LEU A 1223 -73.25 5.51 -2.59
CA LEU A 1223 -72.27 4.57 -3.13
C LEU A 1223 -71.28 4.09 -2.07
N VAL A 1224 -70.79 4.98 -1.19
CA VAL A 1224 -69.93 4.60 -0.05
C VAL A 1224 -70.67 3.67 0.91
N LEU A 1225 -71.93 3.97 1.25
CA LEU A 1225 -72.75 3.12 2.12
C LEU A 1225 -73.03 1.75 1.51
N SER A 1226 -73.31 1.71 0.20
CA SER A 1226 -73.49 0.44 -0.54
C SER A 1226 -72.20 -0.39 -0.52
N ARG A 1227 -71.05 0.26 -0.69
CA ARG A 1227 -69.74 -0.39 -0.65
C ARG A 1227 -69.40 -0.90 0.75
N LEU A 1228 -69.76 -0.16 1.80
CA LEU A 1228 -69.58 -0.58 3.21
C LEU A 1228 -70.44 -1.79 3.57
N SER A 1229 -71.57 -2.02 2.89
CA SER A 1229 -72.46 -3.16 3.12
C SER A 1229 -72.17 -4.41 2.28
N GLU A 1230 -71.16 -4.39 1.40
CA GLU A 1230 -70.74 -5.57 0.62
C GLU A 1230 -69.89 -6.56 1.47
N GLU A 1231 -70.10 -7.87 1.30
CA GLU A 1231 -69.35 -8.93 2.02
C GLU A 1231 -67.86 -9.04 1.60
N GLU A 1232 -66.99 -9.50 2.52
CA GLU A 1232 -65.51 -9.55 2.46
C GLU A 1232 -64.87 -10.30 1.26
N SER A 1233 -65.63 -10.78 0.29
CA SER A 1233 -65.12 -11.57 -0.85
C SER A 1233 -64.29 -10.77 -1.87
N ASN A 1234 -64.32 -9.42 -1.82
CA ASN A 1234 -63.61 -8.57 -2.77
C ASN A 1234 -62.20 -8.21 -2.26
N LYS A 1235 -61.15 -8.75 -2.90
CA LYS A 1235 -59.72 -8.56 -2.55
C LYS A 1235 -59.31 -7.09 -2.33
N ASN A 1236 -59.98 -6.13 -2.97
CA ASN A 1236 -59.67 -4.70 -2.82
C ASN A 1236 -60.35 -4.04 -1.61
N TYR A 1237 -61.40 -4.64 -1.05
CA TYR A 1237 -62.16 -4.09 0.08
C TYR A 1237 -61.32 -3.98 1.35
N HIS A 1238 -60.51 -5.00 1.66
CA HIS A 1238 -59.60 -4.98 2.82
C HIS A 1238 -58.61 -3.81 2.81
N ARG A 1239 -58.24 -3.28 1.63
CA ARG A 1239 -57.27 -2.19 1.48
C ARG A 1239 -57.85 -0.79 1.76
N ILE A 1240 -59.16 -0.62 1.57
CA ILE A 1240 -59.85 0.68 1.68
C ILE A 1240 -60.81 0.77 2.88
N ARG A 1241 -61.10 -0.36 3.55
CA ARG A 1241 -62.03 -0.48 4.69
C ARG A 1241 -61.78 0.53 5.80
N GLU A 1242 -60.53 0.84 6.13
CA GLU A 1242 -60.17 1.79 7.19
C GLU A 1242 -60.36 3.27 6.77
N ARG A 1243 -60.44 3.54 5.46
CA ARG A 1243 -60.53 4.90 4.90
C ARG A 1243 -61.97 5.30 4.58
N LEU A 1244 -62.82 4.33 4.18
CA LEU A 1244 -64.22 4.57 3.82
C LEU A 1244 -65.05 5.27 4.93
N PRO A 1245 -64.92 4.95 6.23
CA PRO A 1245 -65.65 5.66 7.29
C PRO A 1245 -65.30 7.15 7.40
N LYS A 1246 -64.03 7.52 7.12
CA LYS A 1246 -63.60 8.93 7.14
C LYS A 1246 -64.17 9.71 5.96
N VAL A 1247 -64.24 9.08 4.79
CA VAL A 1247 -64.90 9.63 3.60
C VAL A 1247 -66.40 9.78 3.83
N GLU A 1248 -67.04 8.78 4.45
CA GLU A 1248 -68.46 8.85 4.82
C GLU A 1248 -68.73 10.05 5.73
N GLN A 1249 -67.93 10.21 6.80
CA GLN A 1249 -68.05 11.33 7.72
C GLN A 1249 -67.85 12.68 7.01
N LEU A 1250 -66.86 12.78 6.11
CA LEU A 1250 -66.61 13.98 5.30
C LEU A 1250 -67.83 14.34 4.43
N LEU A 1251 -68.42 13.36 3.74
CA LEU A 1251 -69.57 13.56 2.86
C LEU A 1251 -70.83 13.94 3.65
N ARG A 1252 -71.08 13.32 4.82
CA ARG A 1252 -72.17 13.70 5.73
C ARG A 1252 -72.05 15.15 6.19
N THR A 1253 -70.86 15.52 6.66
CA THR A 1253 -70.56 16.86 7.20
C THR A 1253 -70.74 17.94 6.13
N ARG A 1254 -70.21 17.73 4.93
CA ARG A 1254 -70.30 18.71 3.83
C ARG A 1254 -71.65 18.71 3.11
N GLY A 1255 -72.41 17.62 3.20
CA GLY A 1255 -73.75 17.49 2.60
C GLY A 1255 -74.89 18.01 3.47
N GLY A 1256 -74.61 18.46 4.70
CA GLY A 1256 -75.64 18.95 5.63
C GLY A 1256 -76.54 17.84 6.19
N ILE A 1257 -76.09 16.58 6.12
CA ILE A 1257 -76.81 15.41 6.63
C ILE A 1257 -76.13 15.03 7.95
N VAL A 1258 -76.77 15.37 9.07
CA VAL A 1258 -76.31 15.02 10.43
C VAL A 1258 -76.42 13.51 10.66
#